data_AF-A0A936C9X4-F1
#
_entry.id   AF-A0A936C9X4-F1
#
_cell.length_a   1.000
_cell.length_b   1.000
_cell.length_c   1.000
_cell.angle_alpha   90.00
_cell.angle_beta   90.00
_cell.angle_gamma   90.00
#
_symmetry.space_group_name_H-M   'P 1'
#
loop_
_entity.id
_entity.type
_entity.pdbx_description
1 polymer ?
#
loop_
_entity_poly.entity_id
_entity_poly.type
_entity_poly.pdbx_seq_one_letter_code
_entity_poly.pdbx_strand_id
1 'polypeptide(L)'
;MPNRADKTDVTWRSDGRELSGGMTVLTQRIGLRAALLAGAVALTLGVGGWALVRARTPRRQTDIAREFTQGAQWADSVERLLVRQSPAEMTTGAVVSALYLERLRLGVGSPFRLIDYALRDPLVAKESRHRLAEAILARTSVGAAFATPPEALDLIAPRPARDIGRAHRQFMESVMQEAESPRAAELALRLAYTVGTASGVVSHRASAVALGAIAQARDRTLAMRDADALLAEARRERVDPVQLVSAWRADRRFTVEAPLADPPTPADEQAAVRLLPRLVEQLGHLAPAPLRSATARSLGGAASVAAVEVVARRGAPPQAPITVTMGGYASFVAGAAGHAEARRARAHFVARSRNEESMVAELARLRAVAGPSSESAMAVLSASVAMRAYAQERAWFPGDQGPGVQLLQSRLGLAALTFDARIPGSWRPYYLRMLDEVVSDLTTVFPSLDLRGLSIRFGDSPLADRALALHDPGSRTIYFPLATSAGAMAHELAHDLDWQAARRRYGVRGGYRTDRSVRQFPDQFSATVRRLASAARPRRETLSSPVQADRPTEAFARGVDWFVAAALAHRGRLNGYLTSVQDAMITGYASATAPRGGTSEGDVTLDALREIAVVDPAIFAWYDTTYGSGRRLGVTDAARRALVAPLARLDLRYGSAQGIDAFLVSSRDLRAASEVSAGWGCLLPASTEPGAGPVAVRSAMTIAATARARGLVGRWGDYARSVPTASVRFRALAGAPWHPAIRDSVEREVRDAILWRAARPDDGRVGVDFAERAERRAAWDRCARGR
;
A
#
# COMPACT_ATOMS: atom_id res chain seq x y z
N MET A 1 15.10 -50.66 63.01
CA MET A 1 16.45 -51.18 63.31
C MET A 1 17.48 -50.16 62.82
N PRO A 2 18.58 -49.95 63.55
CA PRO A 2 18.86 -48.75 64.37
C PRO A 2 20.08 -47.96 63.83
N ASN A 3 20.62 -46.84 64.35
CA ASN A 3 20.99 -46.33 65.69
C ASN A 3 21.24 -44.79 65.55
N ARG A 4 20.91 -43.88 66.50
CA ARG A 4 21.72 -43.37 67.66
C ARG A 4 23.22 -43.13 67.33
N ALA A 5 23.99 -42.17 67.85
CA ALA A 5 23.91 -41.02 68.77
C ALA A 5 25.32 -40.34 68.66
N ASP A 6 25.50 -39.01 68.74
CA ASP A 6 26.06 -38.23 69.87
C ASP A 6 26.32 -36.82 69.33
N LYS A 7 25.91 -35.68 69.90
CA LYS A 7 26.18 -35.07 71.23
C LYS A 7 27.67 -34.85 71.56
N THR A 8 28.11 -33.61 71.36
CA THR A 8 29.06 -32.94 72.25
C THR A 8 28.65 -31.47 72.43
N ASP A 9 28.12 -31.16 73.62
CA ASP A 9 28.08 -29.82 74.20
C ASP A 9 29.39 -29.60 74.96
N VAL A 10 30.01 -28.42 74.80
CA VAL A 10 30.86 -27.80 75.83
C VAL A 10 30.59 -26.28 75.84
N THR A 11 29.77 -25.92 76.83
CA THR A 11 29.69 -24.73 77.69
C THR A 11 30.89 -23.75 77.75
N TRP A 12 30.85 -22.46 78.15
CA TRP A 12 30.10 -21.71 79.19
C TRP A 12 30.38 -20.17 79.05
N ARG A 13 29.41 -19.33 79.48
CA ARG A 13 29.51 -17.95 80.08
C ARG A 13 30.14 -16.81 79.26
N SER A 14 29.77 -15.54 79.41
CA SER A 14 28.63 -14.79 79.99
C SER A 14 28.84 -13.30 79.64
N ASP A 15 27.83 -12.48 79.93
CA ASP A 15 27.81 -11.01 79.91
C ASP A 15 27.57 -10.39 78.52
N GLY A 16 26.61 -9.51 78.28
CA GLY A 16 25.71 -8.76 79.15
C GLY A 16 25.49 -7.38 78.52
N ARG A 17 24.22 -6.98 78.40
CA ARG A 17 23.66 -5.64 78.11
C ARG A 17 22.99 -5.44 76.75
N GLU A 18 21.68 -5.27 76.85
CA GLU A 18 20.84 -4.52 75.92
C GLU A 18 21.44 -3.14 75.64
N LEU A 19 21.27 -2.65 74.40
CA LEU A 19 20.75 -1.32 74.13
C LEU A 19 20.29 -1.26 72.65
N SER A 20 19.01 -0.94 72.52
CA SER A 20 18.27 -0.54 71.33
C SER A 20 18.97 0.51 70.46
N GLY A 21 18.84 0.37 69.13
CA GLY A 21 18.87 1.50 68.20
C GLY A 21 19.76 1.31 66.95
N GLY A 22 19.16 1.36 65.77
CA GLY A 22 19.88 1.73 64.53
C GLY A 22 19.93 0.72 63.39
N MET A 23 18.80 0.09 63.02
CA MET A 23 18.72 -0.76 61.84
C MET A 23 18.06 -0.03 60.66
N THR A 24 18.75 0.98 60.09
CA THR A 24 18.22 1.71 58.90
C THR A 24 19.27 2.32 57.96
N VAL A 25 20.51 1.80 57.87
CA VAL A 25 21.49 2.37 56.92
C VAL A 25 22.32 1.36 56.11
N LEU A 26 22.34 0.06 56.43
CA LEU A 26 23.27 -0.88 55.75
C LEU A 26 22.70 -1.60 54.51
N THR A 27 21.38 -1.69 54.34
CA THR A 27 20.74 -2.37 53.20
C THR A 27 20.66 -1.51 51.92
N GLN A 28 20.90 -0.20 52.00
CA GLN A 28 20.82 0.71 50.84
C GLN A 28 22.11 0.74 49.99
N ARG A 29 23.28 0.37 50.54
CA ARG A 29 24.56 0.46 49.81
C ARG A 29 24.88 -0.75 48.93
N ILE A 30 24.29 -1.92 49.23
CA ILE A 30 24.50 -3.14 48.43
C ILE A 30 23.57 -3.15 47.20
N GLY A 31 22.33 -2.66 47.34
CA GLY A 31 21.39 -2.52 46.22
C GLY A 31 21.84 -1.51 45.15
N LEU A 32 22.48 -0.41 45.56
CA LEU A 32 22.94 0.62 44.62
C LEU A 32 24.12 0.16 43.76
N ARG A 33 25.04 -0.66 44.31
CA ARG A 33 26.18 -1.21 43.56
C ARG A 33 25.77 -2.32 42.59
N ALA A 34 24.78 -3.15 42.96
CA ALA A 34 24.20 -4.15 42.06
C ALA A 34 23.39 -3.52 40.91
N ALA A 35 22.64 -2.43 41.18
CA ALA A 35 21.91 -1.70 40.15
C ALA A 35 22.84 -0.93 39.18
N LEU A 36 23.96 -0.39 39.67
CA LEU A 36 24.95 0.29 38.83
C LEU A 36 25.76 -0.68 37.96
N LEU A 37 26.07 -1.88 38.44
CA LEU A 37 26.73 -2.93 37.64
C LEU A 37 25.77 -3.55 36.61
N ALA A 38 24.50 -3.78 36.95
CA ALA A 38 23.48 -4.25 36.00
C ALA A 38 23.17 -3.18 34.93
N GLY A 39 23.15 -1.90 35.31
CA GLY A 39 23.01 -0.77 34.38
C GLY A 39 24.20 -0.62 33.44
N ALA A 40 25.44 -0.80 33.94
CA ALA A 40 26.66 -0.70 33.12
C ALA A 40 26.82 -1.90 32.15
N VAL A 41 26.43 -3.11 32.55
CA VAL A 41 26.43 -4.30 31.67
C VAL A 41 25.31 -4.21 30.62
N ALA A 42 24.13 -3.69 30.98
CA ALA A 42 23.05 -3.44 30.02
C ALA A 42 23.38 -2.31 29.02
N LEU A 43 24.09 -1.25 29.45
CA LEU A 43 24.57 -0.20 28.55
C LEU A 43 25.72 -0.67 27.65
N THR A 44 26.64 -1.52 28.13
CA THR A 44 27.75 -2.02 27.31
C THR A 44 27.31 -3.12 26.33
N LEU A 45 26.33 -3.96 26.68
CA LEU A 45 25.71 -4.90 25.73
C LEU A 45 24.72 -4.19 24.77
N GLY A 46 24.02 -3.16 25.22
CA GLY A 46 23.13 -2.33 24.40
C GLY A 46 23.89 -1.46 23.39
N VAL A 47 25.00 -0.83 23.80
CA VAL A 47 25.84 0.01 22.93
C VAL A 47 26.80 -0.84 22.09
N GLY A 48 27.33 -1.94 22.63
CA GLY A 48 28.18 -2.88 21.90
C GLY A 48 27.43 -3.67 20.83
N GLY A 49 26.20 -4.11 21.10
CA GLY A 49 25.29 -4.70 20.12
C GLY A 49 24.86 -3.72 19.04
N TRP A 50 24.63 -2.44 19.39
CA TRP A 50 24.35 -1.38 18.43
C TRP A 50 25.55 -1.05 17.54
N ALA A 51 26.77 -1.02 18.08
CA ALA A 51 27.98 -0.72 17.31
C ALA A 51 28.36 -1.85 16.33
N LEU A 52 28.18 -3.11 16.72
CA LEU A 52 28.48 -4.27 15.87
C LEU A 52 27.43 -4.55 14.78
N VAL A 53 26.15 -4.21 15.00
CA VAL A 53 25.12 -4.27 13.97
C VAL A 53 25.20 -3.08 13.00
N ARG A 54 25.61 -1.89 13.48
CA ARG A 54 25.78 -0.69 12.64
C ARG A 54 27.07 -0.68 11.82
N ALA A 55 28.05 -1.53 12.14
CA ALA A 55 29.31 -1.63 11.40
C ALA A 55 29.22 -2.50 10.12
N ARG A 56 28.20 -3.38 10.00
CA ARG A 56 28.10 -4.33 8.88
C ARG A 56 27.45 -3.76 7.60
N THR A 57 26.82 -2.59 7.65
CA THR A 57 26.06 -2.00 6.52
C THR A 57 26.73 -0.82 5.79
N PRO A 58 27.45 0.13 6.43
CA PRO A 58 28.05 1.25 5.71
C PRO A 58 29.21 0.81 4.81
N ARG A 59 30.00 -0.15 5.29
CA ARG A 59 31.26 -0.58 4.66
C ARG A 59 31.02 -1.33 3.35
N ARG A 60 29.95 -2.14 3.27
CA ARG A 60 29.55 -2.89 2.07
C ARG A 60 28.98 -1.99 0.96
N GLN A 61 28.21 -0.96 1.33
CA GLN A 61 27.65 0.02 0.38
C GLN A 61 28.74 0.92 -0.22
N THR A 62 29.76 1.31 0.55
CA THR A 62 30.89 2.10 0.04
C THR A 62 31.76 1.33 -0.96
N ASP A 63 31.88 0.01 -0.82
CA ASP A 63 32.67 -0.81 -1.74
C ASP A 63 31.96 -1.06 -3.09
N ILE A 64 30.63 -1.08 -3.09
CA ILE A 64 29.81 -1.18 -4.31
C ILE A 64 29.78 0.14 -5.09
N ALA A 65 29.66 1.28 -4.39
CA ALA A 65 29.71 2.59 -5.04
C ALA A 65 31.05 2.83 -5.77
N ARG A 66 32.14 2.19 -5.34
CA ARG A 66 33.44 2.24 -6.01
C ARG A 66 33.43 1.58 -7.39
N GLU A 67 32.65 0.52 -7.59
CA GLU A 67 32.59 -0.20 -8.87
C GLU A 67 31.93 0.62 -9.98
N PHE A 68 31.02 1.53 -9.64
CA PHE A 68 30.38 2.45 -10.59
C PHE A 68 30.84 3.90 -10.46
N THR A 69 32.05 4.13 -9.95
CA THR A 69 32.60 5.48 -9.74
C THR A 69 32.54 6.31 -11.01
N GLN A 70 32.78 5.70 -12.17
CA GLN A 70 32.74 6.39 -13.47
C GLN A 70 31.32 6.87 -13.83
N GLY A 71 30.32 6.00 -13.72
CA GLY A 71 28.91 6.36 -13.92
C GLY A 71 28.44 7.44 -12.96
N ALA A 72 28.79 7.33 -11.67
CA ALA A 72 28.45 8.33 -10.66
C ALA A 72 29.08 9.71 -10.97
N GLN A 73 30.38 9.75 -11.29
CA GLN A 73 31.08 10.98 -11.67
C GLN A 73 30.53 11.59 -12.96
N TRP A 74 30.13 10.74 -13.92
CA TRP A 74 29.50 11.17 -15.16
C TRP A 74 28.13 11.82 -14.91
N ALA A 75 27.28 11.24 -14.06
CA ALA A 75 26.01 11.87 -13.69
C ALA A 75 26.20 13.23 -13.02
N ASP A 76 27.18 13.33 -12.11
CA ASP A 76 27.53 14.60 -11.46
C ASP A 76 28.11 15.63 -12.43
N SER A 77 28.76 15.21 -13.52
CA SER A 77 29.25 16.12 -14.55
C SER A 77 28.12 16.66 -15.42
N VAL A 78 27.16 15.81 -15.80
CA VAL A 78 25.95 16.20 -16.54
C VAL A 78 25.12 17.20 -15.73
N GLU A 79 24.84 16.93 -14.45
CA GLU A 79 24.09 17.85 -13.60
C GLU A 79 24.82 19.19 -13.40
N ARG A 80 26.14 19.17 -13.24
CA ARG A 80 26.95 20.41 -13.14
C ARG A 80 26.93 21.22 -14.43
N LEU A 81 26.98 20.55 -15.57
CA LEU A 81 26.95 21.19 -16.88
C LEU A 81 25.63 21.93 -17.09
N LEU A 82 24.49 21.25 -16.84
CA LEU A 82 23.15 21.82 -17.04
C LEU A 82 22.85 23.01 -16.11
N VAL A 83 23.47 23.08 -14.94
CA VAL A 83 23.32 24.24 -14.04
C VAL A 83 24.00 25.50 -14.59
N ARG A 84 25.06 25.34 -15.40
CA ARG A 84 25.88 26.44 -15.90
C ARG A 84 25.49 26.92 -17.29
N GLN A 85 24.79 26.11 -18.06
CA GLN A 85 24.40 26.41 -19.44
C GLN A 85 23.06 27.14 -19.52
N SER A 86 22.90 27.99 -20.55
CA SER A 86 21.60 28.47 -20.96
C SER A 86 20.81 27.36 -21.69
N PRO A 87 19.47 27.41 -21.75
CA PRO A 87 18.68 26.37 -22.40
C PRO A 87 19.08 26.09 -23.85
N ALA A 88 19.52 27.12 -24.59
CA ALA A 88 19.92 27.00 -25.99
C ALA A 88 21.25 26.25 -26.20
N GLU A 89 22.10 26.18 -25.18
CA GLU A 89 23.40 25.50 -25.22
C GLU A 89 23.33 24.05 -24.75
N MET A 90 22.19 23.64 -24.18
CA MET A 90 21.99 22.29 -23.66
C MET A 90 21.73 21.30 -24.78
N THR A 91 22.51 20.21 -24.81
CA THR A 91 22.28 19.13 -25.76
C THR A 91 21.06 18.30 -25.34
N THR A 92 20.28 17.82 -26.32
CA THR A 92 19.13 16.92 -26.06
C THR A 92 19.54 15.72 -25.21
N GLY A 93 20.69 15.09 -25.51
CA GLY A 93 21.16 13.92 -24.77
C GLY A 93 21.47 14.19 -23.29
N ALA A 94 22.03 15.37 -22.97
CA ALA A 94 22.28 15.76 -21.58
C ALA A 94 20.96 16.01 -20.82
N VAL A 95 20.00 16.68 -21.47
CA VAL A 95 18.67 16.94 -20.90
C VAL A 95 17.91 15.64 -20.65
N VAL A 96 17.90 14.71 -21.62
CA VAL A 96 17.28 13.38 -21.48
C VAL A 96 17.96 12.58 -20.36
N SER A 97 19.29 12.61 -20.27
CA SER A 97 20.02 11.95 -19.18
C SER A 97 19.62 12.49 -17.81
N ALA A 98 19.47 13.80 -17.66
CA ALA A 98 18.99 14.40 -16.42
C ALA A 98 17.53 14.04 -16.10
N LEU A 99 16.67 13.88 -17.12
CA LEU A 99 15.31 13.38 -16.93
C LEU A 99 15.28 11.95 -16.39
N TYR A 100 16.16 11.05 -16.85
CA TYR A 100 16.29 9.71 -16.27
C TYR A 100 16.72 9.75 -14.80
N LEU A 101 17.69 10.57 -14.47
CA LEU A 101 18.19 10.72 -13.09
C LEU A 101 17.13 11.32 -12.16
N GLU A 102 16.33 12.25 -12.64
CA GLU A 102 15.23 12.85 -11.87
C GLU A 102 14.04 11.87 -11.72
N ARG A 103 13.73 11.08 -12.76
CA ARG A 103 12.76 9.96 -12.67
C ARG A 103 13.18 8.94 -11.61
N LEU A 104 14.45 8.52 -11.64
CA LEU A 104 15.05 7.64 -10.62
C LEU A 104 14.90 8.24 -9.22
N ARG A 105 15.26 9.52 -9.08
CA ARG A 105 15.18 10.25 -7.82
C ARG A 105 13.75 10.29 -7.30
N LEU A 106 12.74 10.56 -8.14
CA LEU A 106 11.34 10.64 -7.72
C LEU A 106 10.63 9.28 -7.60
N GLY A 107 11.30 8.18 -7.96
CA GLY A 107 10.70 6.85 -8.00
C GLY A 107 9.67 6.69 -9.13
N VAL A 108 9.83 7.45 -10.22
CA VAL A 108 8.99 7.37 -11.41
C VAL A 108 9.54 6.28 -12.33
N GLY A 109 9.19 5.03 -12.00
CA GLY A 109 9.69 3.82 -12.65
C GLY A 109 10.80 3.12 -11.85
N SER A 110 10.85 1.79 -11.98
CA SER A 110 11.92 0.96 -11.39
C SER A 110 13.29 1.32 -11.97
N PRO A 111 14.38 1.35 -11.17
CA PRO A 111 15.73 1.59 -11.67
C PRO A 111 16.12 0.65 -12.81
N PHE A 112 15.74 -0.62 -12.73
CA PHE A 112 16.10 -1.62 -13.74
C PHE A 112 15.31 -1.42 -15.04
N ARG A 113 14.04 -1.04 -14.96
CA ARG A 113 13.28 -0.50 -16.11
C ARG A 113 13.94 0.74 -16.70
N LEU A 114 14.36 1.69 -15.87
CA LEU A 114 15.03 2.91 -16.36
C LEU A 114 16.35 2.58 -17.09
N ILE A 115 17.09 1.56 -16.65
CA ILE A 115 18.29 1.08 -17.35
C ILE A 115 17.95 0.51 -18.73
N ASP A 116 16.93 -0.35 -18.83
CA ASP A 116 16.48 -0.90 -20.12
C ASP A 116 16.05 0.22 -21.10
N TYR A 117 15.35 1.23 -20.61
CA TYR A 117 15.03 2.43 -21.39
C TYR A 117 16.30 3.19 -21.80
N ALA A 118 17.20 3.51 -20.86
CA ALA A 118 18.42 4.28 -21.12
C ALA A 118 19.33 3.61 -22.16
N LEU A 119 19.44 2.28 -22.13
CA LEU A 119 20.25 1.51 -23.09
C LEU A 119 19.71 1.57 -24.52
N ARG A 120 18.41 1.83 -24.69
CA ARG A 120 17.73 1.83 -25.99
C ARG A 120 17.30 3.22 -26.47
N ASP A 121 17.48 4.25 -25.64
CA ASP A 121 17.00 5.60 -25.93
C ASP A 121 17.74 6.24 -27.12
N PRO A 122 17.06 6.52 -28.26
CA PRO A 122 17.71 7.11 -29.42
C PRO A 122 18.18 8.56 -29.19
N LEU A 123 17.65 9.27 -28.19
CA LEU A 123 18.03 10.64 -27.87
C LEU A 123 19.28 10.72 -26.99
N VAL A 124 19.75 9.59 -26.47
CA VAL A 124 21.01 9.48 -25.73
C VAL A 124 22.07 8.89 -26.67
N ALA A 125 23.20 9.59 -26.80
CA ALA A 125 24.35 9.13 -27.60
C ALA A 125 24.78 7.73 -27.17
N LYS A 126 25.11 6.87 -28.14
CA LYS A 126 25.39 5.43 -27.92
C LYS A 126 26.47 5.21 -26.86
N GLU A 127 27.48 6.05 -26.85
CA GLU A 127 28.63 6.05 -25.93
C GLU A 127 28.23 6.46 -24.50
N SER A 128 27.14 7.22 -24.36
CA SER A 128 26.65 7.71 -23.06
C SER A 128 25.59 6.80 -22.43
N ARG A 129 24.92 5.95 -23.20
CA ARG A 129 23.85 5.07 -22.70
C ARG A 129 24.33 4.14 -21.60
N HIS A 130 25.49 3.54 -21.80
CA HIS A 130 26.10 2.65 -20.82
C HIS A 130 26.45 3.41 -19.53
N ARG A 131 27.09 4.59 -19.63
CA ARG A 131 27.39 5.45 -18.48
C ARG A 131 26.15 5.89 -17.71
N LEU A 132 25.05 6.17 -18.42
CA LEU A 132 23.76 6.48 -17.80
C LEU A 132 23.18 5.28 -17.05
N ALA A 133 23.28 4.08 -17.61
CA ALA A 133 22.87 2.85 -16.93
C ALA A 133 23.71 2.59 -15.66
N GLU A 134 25.04 2.73 -15.74
CA GLU A 134 25.93 2.65 -14.59
C GLU A 134 25.59 3.71 -13.53
N ALA A 135 25.29 4.95 -13.95
CA ALA A 135 24.87 6.01 -13.03
C ALA A 135 23.58 5.68 -12.29
N ILE A 136 22.61 5.05 -12.97
CA ILE A 136 21.36 4.60 -12.35
C ILE A 136 21.65 3.49 -11.33
N LEU A 137 22.49 2.51 -11.66
CA LEU A 137 22.92 1.46 -10.71
C LEU A 137 23.66 2.05 -9.50
N ALA A 138 24.60 2.97 -9.73
CA ALA A 138 25.36 3.64 -8.69
C ALA A 138 24.46 4.40 -7.71
N ARG A 139 23.48 5.15 -8.22
CA ARG A 139 22.51 5.86 -7.38
C ARG A 139 21.58 4.90 -6.66
N THR A 140 21.22 3.79 -7.28
CA THR A 140 20.36 2.78 -6.67
C THR A 140 21.05 2.10 -5.50
N SER A 141 22.32 1.69 -5.63
CA SER A 141 23.06 0.98 -4.58
C SER A 141 23.28 1.81 -3.31
N VAL A 142 23.36 3.14 -3.43
CA VAL A 142 23.48 4.06 -2.28
C VAL A 142 22.13 4.61 -1.79
N GLY A 143 21.00 4.12 -2.32
CA GLY A 143 19.66 4.54 -1.90
C GLY A 143 19.21 5.91 -2.41
N ALA A 144 19.89 6.48 -3.41
CA ALA A 144 19.53 7.75 -4.05
C ALA A 144 18.38 7.65 -5.07
N ALA A 145 17.64 6.54 -5.08
CA ALA A 145 16.39 6.33 -5.81
C ALA A 145 15.15 6.52 -4.91
N PHE A 146 13.95 6.66 -5.48
CA PHE A 146 12.65 6.69 -4.77
C PHE A 146 12.53 7.73 -3.64
N ALA A 147 13.16 8.88 -3.77
CA ALA A 147 13.08 10.01 -2.84
C ALA A 147 11.71 10.67 -2.85
N THR A 148 10.87 10.25 -1.89
CA THR A 148 9.59 10.89 -1.59
C THR A 148 9.80 12.40 -1.37
N PRO A 149 9.08 13.27 -2.12
CA PRO A 149 9.06 14.70 -1.83
C PRO A 149 8.58 14.91 -0.39
N PRO A 150 9.38 15.50 0.52
CA PRO A 150 9.00 15.65 1.92
C PRO A 150 7.71 16.47 2.08
N GLU A 151 7.46 17.40 1.15
CA GLU A 151 6.29 18.29 1.19
C GLU A 151 4.97 17.54 1.05
N ALA A 152 4.98 16.37 0.40
CA ALA A 152 3.81 15.48 0.35
C ALA A 152 3.39 15.05 1.76
N LEU A 153 4.37 14.88 2.66
CA LEU A 153 4.16 14.35 4.01
C LEU A 153 3.84 15.44 5.03
N ASP A 154 3.88 16.72 4.66
CA ASP A 154 3.47 17.81 5.56
C ASP A 154 1.98 17.71 5.93
N LEU A 155 1.16 17.03 5.09
CA LEU A 155 -0.25 16.75 5.35
C LEU A 155 -0.50 15.67 6.41
N ILE A 156 0.54 14.95 6.83
CA ILE A 156 0.45 13.93 7.89
C ILE A 156 0.30 14.57 9.27
N ALA A 157 0.92 15.71 9.48
CA ALA A 157 0.92 16.37 10.78
C ALA A 157 -0.49 16.89 11.13
N PRO A 158 -0.97 16.74 12.38
CA PRO A 158 -2.24 17.31 12.81
C PRO A 158 -2.27 18.84 12.72
N ARG A 159 -1.10 19.47 12.85
CA ARG A 159 -0.88 20.91 12.74
C ARG A 159 0.34 21.16 11.85
N PRO A 160 0.36 22.25 11.07
CA PRO A 160 1.53 22.61 10.29
C PRO A 160 2.74 22.77 11.19
N ALA A 161 3.82 22.07 10.88
CA ALA A 161 5.10 22.18 11.55
C ALA A 161 6.20 22.17 10.49
N ARG A 162 7.22 23.01 10.68
CA ARG A 162 8.32 23.12 9.72
C ARG A 162 9.10 21.80 9.65
N ASP A 163 9.41 21.34 8.44
CA ASP A 163 10.19 20.13 8.17
C ASP A 163 9.59 18.82 8.72
N ILE A 164 8.30 18.81 9.10
CA ILE A 164 7.66 17.61 9.65
C ILE A 164 7.55 16.48 8.62
N GLY A 165 7.27 16.80 7.36
CA GLY A 165 7.24 15.81 6.29
C GLY A 165 8.60 15.13 6.07
N ARG A 166 9.71 15.85 6.29
CA ARG A 166 11.06 15.28 6.28
C ARG A 166 11.24 14.27 7.42
N ALA A 167 10.79 14.59 8.64
CA ALA A 167 10.88 13.68 9.77
C ALA A 167 10.09 12.37 9.52
N HIS A 168 8.88 12.47 8.97
CA HIS A 168 8.09 11.30 8.58
C HIS A 168 8.78 10.46 7.51
N ARG A 169 9.37 11.08 6.49
CA ARG A 169 10.15 10.38 5.46
C ARG A 169 11.32 9.62 6.07
N GLN A 170 12.16 10.31 6.86
CA GLN A 170 13.34 9.71 7.49
C GLN A 170 12.95 8.53 8.39
N PHE A 171 11.84 8.66 9.14
CA PHE A 171 11.30 7.59 9.98
C PHE A 171 10.88 6.35 9.16
N MET A 172 10.13 6.54 8.07
CA MET A 172 9.73 5.42 7.21
C MET A 172 10.96 4.73 6.58
N GLU A 173 11.92 5.52 6.10
CA GLU A 173 13.16 5.02 5.50
C GLU A 173 14.02 4.24 6.49
N SER A 174 14.20 4.75 7.71
CA SER A 174 14.99 4.07 8.74
C SER A 174 14.37 2.75 9.16
N VAL A 175 13.05 2.73 9.40
CA VAL A 175 12.33 1.51 9.78
C VAL A 175 12.43 0.45 8.69
N MET A 176 12.33 0.85 7.42
CA MET A 176 12.44 -0.08 6.29
C MET A 176 13.86 -0.63 6.11
N GLN A 177 14.88 0.21 6.31
CA GLN A 177 16.29 -0.19 6.15
C GLN A 177 16.79 -1.09 7.30
N GLU A 178 16.33 -0.85 8.52
CA GLU A 178 16.73 -1.62 9.71
C GLU A 178 16.04 -2.98 9.81
N ALA A 179 14.92 -3.18 9.11
CA ALA A 179 14.15 -4.42 9.17
C ALA A 179 14.74 -5.54 8.32
N GLU A 180 14.74 -6.77 8.87
CA GLU A 180 15.12 -7.98 8.14
C GLU A 180 14.18 -8.24 6.95
N SER A 181 12.86 -8.19 7.22
CA SER A 181 11.79 -8.30 6.21
C SER A 181 11.20 -6.91 5.88
N PRO A 182 11.44 -6.38 4.66
CA PRO A 182 10.77 -5.17 4.18
C PRO A 182 9.25 -5.32 4.14
N ARG A 183 8.74 -6.54 3.93
CA ARG A 183 7.31 -6.84 3.93
C ARG A 183 6.70 -6.67 5.32
N ALA A 184 7.37 -7.17 6.36
CA ALA A 184 6.95 -6.96 7.74
C ALA A 184 7.02 -5.48 8.15
N ALA A 185 8.08 -4.76 7.77
CA ALA A 185 8.23 -3.33 8.08
C ALA A 185 7.17 -2.47 7.39
N GLU A 186 6.89 -2.73 6.11
CA GLU A 186 5.80 -2.10 5.39
C GLU A 186 4.46 -2.30 6.11
N LEU A 187 4.14 -3.54 6.48
CA LEU A 187 2.91 -3.87 7.19
C LEU A 187 2.84 -3.16 8.55
N ALA A 188 3.94 -3.13 9.31
CA ALA A 188 4.04 -2.46 10.59
C ALA A 188 3.80 -0.95 10.46
N LEU A 189 4.42 -0.29 9.48
CA LEU A 189 4.24 1.14 9.21
C LEU A 189 2.81 1.45 8.78
N ARG A 190 2.23 0.67 7.85
CA ARG A 190 0.83 0.84 7.42
C ARG A 190 -0.13 0.74 8.61
N LEU A 191 0.07 -0.25 9.49
CA LEU A 191 -0.69 -0.38 10.74
C LEU A 191 -0.43 0.81 11.68
N ALA A 192 0.81 1.23 11.87
CA ALA A 192 1.17 2.31 12.79
C ALA A 192 0.52 3.65 12.39
N TYR A 193 0.54 4.02 11.10
CA TYR A 193 -0.15 5.23 10.63
C TYR A 193 -1.67 5.10 10.71
N THR A 194 -2.23 3.92 10.45
CA THR A 194 -3.68 3.66 10.58
C THR A 194 -4.15 3.78 12.04
N VAL A 195 -3.39 3.19 12.96
CA VAL A 195 -3.62 3.28 14.42
C VAL A 195 -3.39 4.71 14.92
N GLY A 196 -2.32 5.38 14.45
CA GLY A 196 -2.01 6.76 14.80
C GLY A 196 -3.09 7.76 14.36
N THR A 197 -3.68 7.55 13.17
CA THR A 197 -4.85 8.33 12.72
C THR A 197 -6.05 8.09 13.65
N ALA A 198 -6.30 6.83 14.04
CA ALA A 198 -7.41 6.49 14.92
C ALA A 198 -7.27 7.10 16.33
N SER A 199 -6.06 7.19 16.87
CA SER A 199 -5.76 7.83 18.16
C SER A 199 -5.64 9.36 18.09
N GLY A 200 -5.59 9.95 16.90
CA GLY A 200 -5.39 11.40 16.71
C GLY A 200 -3.94 11.87 16.90
N VAL A 201 -2.96 10.94 16.88
CA VAL A 201 -1.53 11.26 16.93
C VAL A 201 -1.05 11.91 15.63
N VAL A 202 -1.62 11.47 14.51
CA VAL A 202 -1.43 12.05 13.18
C VAL A 202 -2.77 12.51 12.60
N SER A 203 -2.74 13.26 11.50
CA SER A 203 -3.94 13.80 10.86
C SER A 203 -4.88 12.68 10.36
N HIS A 204 -6.14 13.02 10.11
CA HIS A 204 -7.11 12.10 9.50
C HIS A 204 -6.75 11.68 8.07
N ARG A 205 -5.83 12.41 7.40
CA ARG A 205 -5.34 12.12 6.06
C ARG A 205 -4.05 11.29 6.07
N ALA A 206 -3.43 11.13 7.24
CA ALA A 206 -2.11 10.56 7.37
C ALA A 206 -2.00 9.13 6.84
N SER A 207 -2.98 8.26 7.12
CA SER A 207 -2.96 6.88 6.62
C SER A 207 -2.95 6.81 5.09
N ALA A 208 -3.73 7.66 4.41
CA ALA A 208 -3.78 7.74 2.96
C ALA A 208 -2.48 8.32 2.37
N VAL A 209 -1.96 9.41 2.96
CA VAL A 209 -0.73 10.07 2.51
C VAL A 209 0.51 9.19 2.73
N ALA A 210 0.62 8.57 3.92
CA ALA A 210 1.76 7.74 4.29
C ALA A 210 1.88 6.48 3.43
N LEU A 211 0.77 5.93 2.93
CA LEU A 211 0.75 4.69 2.17
C LEU A 211 1.69 4.75 0.96
N GLY A 212 1.67 5.84 0.19
CA GLY A 212 2.54 6.00 -0.97
C GLY A 212 4.01 6.14 -0.61
N ALA A 213 4.32 6.86 0.48
CA ALA A 213 5.70 7.04 0.94
C ALA A 213 6.29 5.76 1.54
N ILE A 214 5.48 4.97 2.25
CA ILE A 214 5.86 3.64 2.74
C ILE A 214 6.17 2.72 1.56
N ALA A 215 5.35 2.76 0.49
CA ALA A 215 5.61 1.99 -0.72
C ALA A 215 6.94 2.41 -1.38
N GLN A 216 7.21 3.70 -1.53
CA GLN A 216 8.50 4.17 -2.05
C GLN A 216 9.69 3.80 -1.17
N ALA A 217 9.54 3.85 0.16
CA ALA A 217 10.59 3.43 1.09
C ALA A 217 10.90 1.93 0.95
N ARG A 218 9.87 1.09 0.80
CA ARG A 218 10.01 -0.35 0.50
C ARG A 218 10.72 -0.55 -0.82
N ASP A 219 10.26 0.12 -1.88
CA ASP A 219 10.79 -0.06 -3.23
C ASP A 219 12.26 0.41 -3.30
N ARG A 220 12.65 1.45 -2.56
CA ARG A 220 14.08 1.80 -2.36
C ARG A 220 14.86 0.63 -1.76
N THR A 221 14.42 0.10 -0.62
CA THR A 221 15.16 -0.97 0.07
C THR A 221 15.26 -2.22 -0.79
N LEU A 222 14.20 -2.58 -1.52
CA LEU A 222 14.24 -3.71 -2.45
C LEU A 222 15.18 -3.45 -3.62
N ALA A 223 15.13 -2.27 -4.24
CA ALA A 223 16.03 -1.93 -5.34
C ALA A 223 17.51 -1.96 -4.93
N MET A 224 17.82 -1.52 -3.70
CA MET A 224 19.17 -1.63 -3.14
C MET A 224 19.61 -3.09 -2.98
N ARG A 225 18.75 -3.94 -2.41
CA ARG A 225 19.03 -5.39 -2.24
C ARG A 225 19.19 -6.09 -3.58
N ASP A 226 18.35 -5.74 -4.55
CA ASP A 226 18.40 -6.25 -5.92
C ASP A 226 19.69 -5.83 -6.64
N ALA A 227 20.12 -4.58 -6.48
CA ALA A 227 21.39 -4.10 -7.04
C ALA A 227 22.59 -4.82 -6.42
N ASP A 228 22.59 -5.02 -5.09
CA ASP A 228 23.63 -5.79 -4.40
C ASP A 228 23.68 -7.25 -4.89
N ALA A 229 22.53 -7.87 -5.10
CA ALA A 229 22.41 -9.24 -5.62
C ALA A 229 22.91 -9.34 -7.07
N LEU A 230 22.51 -8.39 -7.93
CA LEU A 230 22.94 -8.28 -9.32
C LEU A 230 24.47 -8.19 -9.41
N LEU A 231 25.08 -7.34 -8.57
CA LEU A 231 26.54 -7.17 -8.53
C LEU A 231 27.26 -8.43 -8.06
N ALA A 232 26.73 -9.09 -7.02
CA ALA A 232 27.30 -10.34 -6.53
C ALA A 232 27.29 -11.43 -7.62
N GLU A 233 26.21 -11.54 -8.39
CA GLU A 233 26.11 -12.42 -9.55
C GLU A 233 27.09 -12.02 -10.66
N ALA A 234 27.09 -10.74 -11.05
CA ALA A 234 27.97 -10.23 -12.09
C ALA A 234 29.45 -10.53 -11.79
N ARG A 235 29.88 -10.41 -10.52
CA ARG A 235 31.23 -10.79 -10.08
C ARG A 235 31.47 -12.30 -10.18
N ARG A 236 30.48 -13.11 -9.79
CA ARG A 236 30.57 -14.58 -9.83
C ARG A 236 30.69 -15.10 -11.27
N GLU A 237 29.90 -14.54 -12.17
CA GLU A 237 29.86 -14.91 -13.59
C GLU A 237 30.90 -14.16 -14.43
N ARG A 238 31.57 -13.15 -13.86
CA ARG A 238 32.52 -12.24 -14.53
C ARG A 238 31.93 -11.54 -15.74
N VAL A 239 30.68 -11.09 -15.61
CA VAL A 239 29.95 -10.35 -16.65
C VAL A 239 29.74 -8.89 -16.23
N ASP A 240 29.47 -8.04 -17.22
CA ASP A 240 29.08 -6.65 -16.98
C ASP A 240 27.70 -6.59 -16.30
N PRO A 241 27.56 -5.97 -15.11
CA PRO A 241 26.30 -5.88 -14.40
C PRO A 241 25.21 -5.15 -15.20
N VAL A 242 25.56 -4.19 -16.07
CA VAL A 242 24.57 -3.48 -16.92
C VAL A 242 23.97 -4.43 -17.96
N GLN A 243 24.77 -5.35 -18.52
CA GLN A 243 24.28 -6.36 -19.46
C GLN A 243 23.35 -7.36 -18.75
N LEU A 244 23.70 -7.75 -17.53
CA LEU A 244 22.93 -8.69 -16.72
C LEU A 244 21.53 -8.19 -16.37
N VAL A 245 21.32 -6.87 -16.29
CA VAL A 245 19.99 -6.27 -16.05
C VAL A 245 18.96 -6.75 -17.07
N SER A 246 19.31 -6.79 -18.36
CA SER A 246 18.36 -7.16 -19.41
C SER A 246 17.89 -8.61 -19.27
N ALA A 247 18.82 -9.52 -18.95
CA ALA A 247 18.51 -10.92 -18.69
C ALA A 247 17.66 -11.10 -17.43
N TRP A 248 18.06 -10.47 -16.32
CA TRP A 248 17.33 -10.56 -15.05
C TRP A 248 15.91 -9.97 -15.14
N ARG A 249 15.71 -8.93 -15.96
CA ARG A 249 14.36 -8.40 -16.23
C ARG A 249 13.53 -9.37 -17.07
N ALA A 250 14.11 -9.99 -18.09
CA ALA A 250 13.43 -11.00 -18.89
C ALA A 250 12.97 -12.19 -18.04
N ASP A 251 13.81 -12.61 -17.08
CA ASP A 251 13.54 -13.69 -16.12
C ASP A 251 12.74 -13.24 -14.88
N ARG A 252 12.42 -11.94 -14.77
CA ARG A 252 11.68 -11.34 -13.65
C ARG A 252 12.31 -11.60 -12.28
N ARG A 253 13.64 -11.56 -12.21
CA ARG A 253 14.42 -11.81 -10.98
C ARG A 253 14.43 -10.64 -9.99
N PHE A 254 14.07 -9.44 -10.43
CA PHE A 254 14.09 -8.24 -9.59
C PHE A 254 12.87 -8.19 -8.65
N THR A 255 13.13 -8.24 -7.34
CA THR A 255 12.08 -8.22 -6.32
C THR A 255 11.35 -6.89 -6.22
N VAL A 256 12.00 -5.77 -6.55
CA VAL A 256 11.37 -4.44 -6.63
C VAL A 256 10.37 -4.35 -7.79
N GLU A 257 10.59 -5.14 -8.86
CA GLU A 257 9.69 -5.24 -10.01
C GLU A 257 8.68 -6.38 -9.88
N ALA A 258 8.57 -7.01 -8.70
CA ALA A 258 7.62 -8.10 -8.46
C ALA A 258 6.27 -7.58 -7.93
N PRO A 259 5.14 -8.19 -8.36
CA PRO A 259 3.81 -7.82 -7.88
C PRO A 259 3.64 -8.11 -6.39
N LEU A 260 2.71 -7.38 -5.76
CA LEU A 260 2.47 -7.46 -4.32
C LEU A 260 1.01 -7.83 -3.99
N ALA A 261 0.46 -8.80 -4.72
CA ALA A 261 -0.89 -9.29 -4.49
C ALA A 261 -0.97 -10.29 -3.32
N ASP A 262 0.06 -11.11 -3.13
CA ASP A 262 0.06 -12.16 -2.10
C ASP A 262 -0.03 -11.55 -0.68
N PRO A 263 -0.87 -12.15 0.18
CA PRO A 263 -0.98 -11.72 1.56
C PRO A 263 0.35 -11.94 2.31
N PRO A 264 0.68 -11.09 3.31
CA PRO A 264 1.85 -11.31 4.15
C PRO A 264 1.85 -12.69 4.81
N THR A 265 3.04 -13.29 4.97
CA THR A 265 3.17 -14.56 5.67
C THR A 265 2.85 -14.40 7.17
N PRO A 266 2.46 -15.46 7.89
CA PRO A 266 2.27 -15.37 9.35
C PRO A 266 3.50 -14.85 10.11
N ALA A 267 4.71 -15.15 9.63
CA ALA A 267 5.95 -14.64 10.19
C ALA A 267 6.09 -13.12 9.99
N ASP A 268 5.77 -12.61 8.80
CA ASP A 268 5.74 -11.16 8.53
C ASP A 268 4.72 -10.45 9.41
N GLU A 269 3.53 -11.02 9.56
CA GLU A 269 2.48 -10.46 10.42
C GLU A 269 2.91 -10.39 11.88
N GLN A 270 3.52 -11.47 12.39
CA GLN A 270 3.99 -11.50 13.77
C GLN A 270 5.12 -10.49 13.99
N ALA A 271 6.06 -10.38 13.06
CA ALA A 271 7.12 -9.38 13.10
C ALA A 271 6.57 -7.96 13.05
N ALA A 272 5.58 -7.70 12.20
CA ALA A 272 4.96 -6.39 12.08
C ALA A 272 4.25 -5.96 13.38
N VAL A 273 3.49 -6.87 13.99
CA VAL A 273 2.77 -6.60 15.24
C VAL A 273 3.72 -6.41 16.42
N ARG A 274 4.88 -7.08 16.45
CA ARG A 274 5.92 -6.82 17.47
C ARG A 274 6.50 -5.41 17.37
N LEU A 275 6.66 -4.87 16.16
CA LEU A 275 7.18 -3.51 15.94
C LEU A 275 6.13 -2.43 16.26
N LEU A 276 4.85 -2.75 16.08
CA LEU A 276 3.76 -1.78 16.06
C LEU A 276 3.69 -0.84 17.29
N PRO A 277 3.77 -1.30 18.57
CA PRO A 277 3.69 -0.40 19.71
C PRO A 277 4.78 0.67 19.72
N ARG A 278 6.04 0.27 19.45
CA ARG A 278 7.18 1.18 19.36
C ARG A 278 7.00 2.20 18.24
N LEU A 279 6.52 1.77 17.07
CA LEU A 279 6.30 2.68 15.94
C LEU A 279 5.20 3.72 16.24
N VAL A 280 4.12 3.31 16.90
CA VAL A 280 3.03 4.22 17.30
C VAL A 280 3.50 5.25 18.33
N GLU A 281 4.33 4.83 19.29
CA GLU A 281 4.95 5.74 20.26
C GLU A 281 5.89 6.75 19.58
N GLN A 282 6.78 6.26 18.70
CA GLN A 282 7.71 7.12 17.96
C GLN A 282 6.99 8.13 17.06
N LEU A 283 5.86 7.75 16.45
CA LEU A 283 5.04 8.64 15.62
C LEU A 283 4.57 9.90 16.39
N GLY A 284 4.34 9.80 17.70
CA GLY A 284 3.93 10.93 18.53
C GLY A 284 5.05 11.94 18.85
N HIS A 285 6.29 11.59 18.56
CA HIS A 285 7.48 12.34 19.00
C HIS A 285 8.48 12.58 17.87
N LEU A 286 8.05 12.52 16.61
CA LEU A 286 8.94 12.73 15.47
C LEU A 286 9.48 14.16 15.43
N ALA A 287 10.81 14.26 15.34
CA ALA A 287 11.53 15.50 15.10
C ALA A 287 12.44 15.33 13.89
N PRO A 288 12.68 16.39 13.09
CA PRO A 288 13.56 16.31 11.94
C PRO A 288 15.01 16.04 12.39
N ALA A 289 15.64 15.02 11.81
CA ALA A 289 17.06 14.75 12.02
C ALA A 289 17.92 15.54 10.99
N PRO A 290 19.16 15.92 11.35
CA PRO A 290 20.08 16.58 10.43
C PRO A 290 20.34 15.71 9.19
N LEU A 291 20.52 16.37 8.04
CA LEU A 291 20.73 15.72 6.75
C LEU A 291 21.99 14.82 6.80
N ARG A 292 21.83 13.52 6.50
CA ARG A 292 22.96 12.66 6.13
C ARG A 292 23.18 12.82 4.63
N SER A 293 24.38 13.25 4.24
CA SER A 293 24.71 13.72 2.89
C SER A 293 24.77 12.58 1.86
N ALA A 294 23.89 12.67 0.86
CA ALA A 294 24.07 12.34 -0.56
C ALA A 294 22.79 12.75 -1.30
N THR A 295 22.45 14.03 -1.29
CA THR A 295 21.26 14.52 -2.01
C THR A 295 21.58 14.63 -3.50
N ALA A 296 21.10 13.68 -4.30
CA ALA A 296 21.02 13.84 -5.75
C ALA A 296 20.34 15.18 -6.07
N ARG A 297 20.90 15.96 -7.01
CA ARG A 297 20.35 17.27 -7.35
C ARG A 297 19.02 17.11 -8.08
N SER A 298 18.06 17.96 -7.73
CA SER A 298 16.81 18.06 -8.47
C SER A 298 17.06 18.74 -9.82
N LEU A 299 16.38 18.27 -10.87
CA LEU A 299 16.25 19.04 -12.11
C LEU A 299 15.58 20.39 -11.79
N GLY A 300 16.17 21.51 -12.23
CA GLY A 300 15.66 22.85 -11.94
C GLY A 300 16.26 23.96 -12.82
N GLY A 301 15.73 25.17 -12.69
CA GLY A 301 16.23 26.36 -13.41
C GLY A 301 16.07 26.26 -14.93
N ALA A 302 17.06 26.76 -15.68
CA ALA A 302 17.12 26.76 -17.14
C ALA A 302 16.90 25.36 -17.75
N ALA A 303 17.41 24.31 -17.10
CA ALA A 303 17.27 22.93 -17.58
C ALA A 303 15.81 22.45 -17.64
N SER A 304 14.93 23.00 -16.80
CA SER A 304 13.50 22.66 -16.85
C SER A 304 12.81 23.15 -18.13
N VAL A 305 13.26 24.27 -18.71
CA VAL A 305 12.72 24.82 -19.95
C VAL A 305 13.11 23.93 -21.12
N ALA A 306 14.39 23.58 -21.23
CA ALA A 306 14.90 22.65 -22.24
C ALA A 306 14.23 21.26 -22.12
N ALA A 307 14.02 20.77 -20.90
CA ALA A 307 13.36 19.49 -20.65
C ALA A 307 11.92 19.44 -21.19
N VAL A 308 11.11 20.48 -20.92
CA VAL A 308 9.73 20.54 -21.43
C VAL A 308 9.71 20.56 -22.96
N GLU A 309 10.63 21.29 -23.60
CA GLU A 309 10.74 21.35 -25.06
C GLU A 309 11.16 20.00 -25.67
N VAL A 310 12.18 19.35 -25.10
CA VAL A 310 12.65 18.03 -25.53
C VAL A 310 11.53 16.99 -25.43
N VAL A 311 10.82 16.95 -24.31
CA VAL A 311 9.72 15.99 -24.10
C VAL A 311 8.55 16.26 -25.06
N ALA A 312 8.20 17.54 -25.28
CA ALA A 312 7.16 17.91 -26.22
C ALA A 312 7.49 17.47 -27.65
N ARG A 313 8.75 17.63 -28.08
CA ARG A 313 9.24 17.16 -29.39
C ARG A 313 9.28 15.65 -29.51
N ARG A 314 9.69 14.95 -28.44
CA ARG A 314 9.67 13.48 -28.39
C ARG A 314 8.26 12.95 -28.61
N GLY A 315 7.26 13.61 -28.02
CA GLY A 315 5.85 13.32 -28.26
C GLY A 315 5.48 11.88 -27.91
N ALA A 316 5.94 11.37 -26.76
CA ALA A 316 5.59 10.02 -26.30
C ALA A 316 4.09 9.92 -25.94
N PRO A 317 3.46 8.73 -26.14
CA PRO A 317 2.04 8.53 -25.83
C PRO A 317 1.77 8.79 -24.33
N PRO A 318 0.54 9.18 -23.98
CA PRO A 318 0.14 9.27 -22.59
C PRO A 318 0.23 7.91 -21.90
N GLN A 319 0.70 7.92 -20.66
CA GLN A 319 0.68 6.79 -19.76
C GLN A 319 -0.49 7.00 -18.79
N ALA A 320 -1.42 6.04 -18.77
CA ALA A 320 -2.59 6.10 -17.91
C ALA A 320 -2.23 6.38 -16.45
N PRO A 321 -1.12 5.84 -15.89
CA PRO A 321 -0.81 6.16 -14.51
C PRO A 321 -0.59 7.64 -14.21
N ILE A 322 0.12 8.31 -15.10
CA ILE A 322 0.33 9.74 -14.93
C ILE A 322 -0.98 10.49 -15.22
N THR A 323 -1.62 10.21 -16.35
CA THR A 323 -2.76 11.00 -16.81
C THR A 323 -3.96 10.92 -15.87
N VAL A 324 -4.32 9.73 -15.39
CA VAL A 324 -5.48 9.54 -14.51
C VAL A 324 -5.20 10.08 -13.11
N THR A 325 -3.99 9.86 -12.57
CA THR A 325 -3.60 10.47 -11.28
C THR A 325 -3.66 11.99 -11.35
N MET A 326 -3.05 12.59 -12.37
CA MET A 326 -3.03 14.05 -12.53
C MET A 326 -4.44 14.61 -12.69
N GLY A 327 -5.33 13.90 -13.39
CA GLY A 327 -6.75 14.24 -13.48
C GLY A 327 -7.45 14.21 -12.11
N GLY A 328 -7.23 13.16 -11.32
CA GLY A 328 -7.81 13.01 -9.97
C GLY A 328 -7.33 14.07 -8.97
N TYR A 329 -6.11 14.57 -9.13
CA TYR A 329 -5.53 15.63 -8.29
C TYR A 329 -5.69 17.04 -8.88
N ALA A 330 -6.34 17.20 -10.04
CA ALA A 330 -6.40 18.46 -10.77
C ALA A 330 -6.98 19.61 -9.92
N SER A 331 -8.12 19.39 -9.27
CA SER A 331 -8.78 20.38 -8.41
C SER A 331 -7.96 20.71 -7.17
N PHE A 332 -7.32 19.69 -6.57
CA PHE A 332 -6.47 19.86 -5.40
C PHE A 332 -5.24 20.72 -5.72
N VAL A 333 -4.55 20.42 -6.82
CA VAL A 333 -3.37 21.17 -7.27
C VAL A 333 -3.73 22.59 -7.70
N ALA A 334 -4.83 22.76 -8.44
CA ALA A 334 -5.29 24.07 -8.92
C ALA A 334 -5.84 24.97 -7.79
N GLY A 335 -6.44 24.38 -6.76
CA GLY A 335 -7.07 25.09 -5.64
C GLY A 335 -6.09 25.67 -4.62
N ALA A 336 -4.79 25.36 -4.74
CA ALA A 336 -3.82 25.82 -3.77
C ALA A 336 -3.38 27.26 -3.98
N ALA A 337 -3.10 27.92 -2.85
CA ALA A 337 -2.83 29.35 -2.79
C ALA A 337 -1.60 29.75 -3.61
N GLY A 338 -1.66 30.95 -4.21
CA GLY A 338 -0.54 31.51 -4.98
C GLY A 338 -0.97 32.64 -5.92
N HIS A 339 0.02 33.39 -6.41
CA HIS A 339 -0.16 34.46 -7.39
C HIS A 339 -0.62 33.92 -8.77
N ALA A 340 -1.06 34.82 -9.66
CA ALA A 340 -1.66 34.43 -10.95
C ALA A 340 -0.75 33.55 -11.82
N GLU A 341 0.56 33.82 -11.81
CA GLU A 341 1.53 33.02 -12.56
C GLU A 341 1.70 31.61 -11.98
N ALA A 342 1.78 31.47 -10.66
CA ALA A 342 1.78 30.15 -10.01
C ALA A 342 0.50 29.34 -10.33
N ARG A 343 -0.67 29.99 -10.37
CA ARG A 343 -1.93 29.34 -10.78
C ARG A 343 -1.87 28.84 -12.23
N ARG A 344 -1.33 29.63 -13.16
CA ARG A 344 -1.11 29.20 -14.55
C ARG A 344 -0.11 28.04 -14.65
N ALA A 345 1.00 28.10 -13.90
CA ALA A 345 1.99 27.02 -13.87
C ALA A 345 1.39 25.71 -13.34
N ARG A 346 0.56 25.76 -12.30
CA ARG A 346 -0.18 24.60 -11.76
C ARG A 346 -1.13 24.01 -12.80
N ALA A 347 -1.89 24.85 -13.49
CA ALA A 347 -2.80 24.40 -14.55
C ALA A 347 -2.04 23.72 -15.70
N HIS A 348 -0.90 24.26 -16.12
CA HIS A 348 -0.05 23.63 -17.13
C HIS A 348 0.54 22.31 -16.64
N PHE A 349 1.04 22.25 -15.41
CA PHE A 349 1.58 21.03 -14.81
C PHE A 349 0.55 19.89 -14.88
N VAL A 350 -0.69 20.14 -14.45
CA VAL A 350 -1.79 19.15 -14.52
C VAL A 350 -2.11 18.77 -15.98
N ALA A 351 -2.20 19.75 -16.88
CA ALA A 351 -2.63 19.51 -18.26
C ALA A 351 -1.56 18.85 -19.15
N ARG A 352 -0.27 19.03 -18.84
CA ARG A 352 0.85 18.56 -19.67
C ARG A 352 1.58 17.34 -19.12
N SER A 353 1.39 17.01 -17.85
CA SER A 353 1.88 15.76 -17.26
C SER A 353 1.06 14.58 -17.78
N ARG A 354 1.52 13.96 -18.86
CA ARG A 354 0.80 12.86 -19.55
C ARG A 354 1.54 11.53 -19.49
N ASN A 355 2.85 11.58 -19.30
CA ASN A 355 3.74 10.43 -19.15
C ASN A 355 4.87 10.78 -18.16
N GLU A 356 5.69 9.81 -17.83
CA GLU A 356 6.76 9.93 -16.83
C GLU A 356 7.75 11.06 -17.12
N GLU A 357 8.13 11.30 -18.37
CA GLU A 357 9.07 12.37 -18.74
C GLU A 357 8.42 13.75 -18.64
N SER A 358 7.21 13.89 -19.17
CA SER A 358 6.48 15.17 -19.15
C SER A 358 6.10 15.59 -17.73
N MET A 359 5.73 14.63 -16.86
CA MET A 359 5.46 14.92 -15.46
C MET A 359 6.69 15.47 -14.75
N VAL A 360 7.85 14.85 -14.94
CA VAL A 360 9.09 15.26 -14.28
C VAL A 360 9.57 16.62 -14.81
N ALA A 361 9.52 16.84 -16.12
CA ALA A 361 9.89 18.13 -16.73
C ALA A 361 8.96 19.26 -16.26
N GLU A 362 7.64 19.03 -16.26
CA GLU A 362 6.66 20.03 -15.83
C GLU A 362 6.69 20.28 -14.32
N LEU A 363 7.02 19.28 -13.50
CA LEU A 363 7.25 19.47 -12.07
C LEU A 363 8.45 20.39 -11.81
N ALA A 364 9.56 20.16 -12.52
CA ALA A 364 10.75 21.00 -12.40
C ALA A 364 10.44 22.46 -12.78
N ARG A 365 9.68 22.65 -13.87
CA ARG A 365 9.22 23.98 -14.31
C ARG A 365 8.26 24.63 -13.30
N LEU A 366 7.30 23.86 -12.75
CA LEU A 366 6.39 24.34 -11.72
C LEU A 366 7.15 24.81 -10.48
N ARG A 367 8.12 24.03 -10.01
CA ARG A 367 8.92 24.37 -8.82
C ARG A 367 9.76 25.64 -9.03
N ALA A 368 10.24 25.88 -10.25
CA ALA A 368 10.96 27.11 -10.57
C ALA A 368 10.08 28.38 -10.45
N VAL A 369 8.76 28.25 -10.68
CA VAL A 369 7.82 29.38 -10.67
C VAL A 369 7.09 29.53 -9.33
N ALA A 370 6.56 28.42 -8.80
CA ALA A 370 5.66 28.42 -7.64
C ALA A 370 6.33 27.91 -6.36
N GLY A 371 7.57 27.43 -6.44
CA GLY A 371 8.23 26.73 -5.33
C GLY A 371 7.67 25.32 -5.07
N PRO A 372 8.21 24.63 -4.05
CA PRO A 372 7.66 23.34 -3.61
C PRO A 372 6.32 23.53 -2.90
N SER A 373 5.40 22.57 -3.08
CA SER A 373 4.07 22.61 -2.47
C SER A 373 3.57 21.19 -2.17
N SER A 374 2.81 21.00 -1.09
CA SER A 374 2.24 19.71 -0.75
C SER A 374 1.28 19.18 -1.82
N GLU A 375 0.56 20.05 -2.54
CA GLU A 375 -0.42 19.59 -3.52
C GLU A 375 0.25 18.94 -4.74
N SER A 376 1.25 19.61 -5.32
CA SER A 376 2.01 19.03 -6.43
C SER A 376 2.84 17.83 -5.97
N ALA A 377 3.42 17.89 -4.77
CA ALA A 377 4.17 16.78 -4.19
C ALA A 377 3.31 15.52 -3.97
N MET A 378 2.07 15.68 -3.50
CA MET A 378 1.12 14.57 -3.35
C MET A 378 0.70 13.97 -4.69
N ALA A 379 0.44 14.80 -5.70
CA ALA A 379 0.11 14.32 -7.04
C ALA A 379 1.27 13.50 -7.62
N VAL A 380 2.51 13.99 -7.48
CA VAL A 380 3.72 13.30 -7.94
C VAL A 380 3.96 12.01 -7.16
N LEU A 381 3.85 12.01 -5.83
CA LEU A 381 3.99 10.80 -5.02
C LEU A 381 3.00 9.72 -5.46
N SER A 382 1.74 10.11 -5.64
CA SER A 382 0.67 9.19 -6.06
C SER A 382 0.94 8.65 -7.46
N ALA A 383 1.38 9.50 -8.38
CA ALA A 383 1.69 9.09 -9.75
C ALA A 383 2.92 8.17 -9.80
N SER A 384 3.98 8.47 -9.04
CA SER A 384 5.17 7.63 -8.89
C SER A 384 4.84 6.23 -8.37
N VAL A 385 4.05 6.16 -7.29
CA VAL A 385 3.58 4.87 -6.73
C VAL A 385 2.77 4.12 -7.78
N ALA A 386 1.92 4.84 -8.48
CA ALA A 386 1.05 4.22 -9.44
C ALA A 386 1.76 3.74 -10.73
N MET A 387 2.98 4.22 -11.01
CA MET A 387 3.88 3.68 -12.04
C MET A 387 4.45 2.29 -11.70
N ARG A 388 4.28 1.76 -10.48
CA ARG A 388 4.70 0.39 -10.12
C ARG A 388 4.06 -0.67 -11.03
N ALA A 389 2.86 -0.41 -11.51
CA ALA A 389 2.18 -1.31 -12.45
C ALA A 389 2.85 -1.41 -13.83
N TYR A 390 3.79 -0.51 -14.13
CA TYR A 390 4.55 -0.49 -15.37
C TYR A 390 5.98 -0.99 -15.14
N ALA A 391 6.32 -1.50 -13.93
CA ALA A 391 7.70 -1.84 -13.57
C ALA A 391 8.32 -2.90 -14.50
N GLN A 392 7.54 -3.88 -14.95
CA GLN A 392 8.01 -4.93 -15.86
C GLN A 392 7.88 -4.53 -17.34
N GLU A 393 7.35 -3.34 -17.67
CA GLU A 393 7.13 -2.92 -19.06
C GLU A 393 8.46 -2.92 -19.83
N ARG A 394 8.44 -3.45 -21.06
CA ARG A 394 9.58 -3.36 -21.96
C ARG A 394 9.66 -1.93 -22.50
N ALA A 395 10.86 -1.35 -22.51
CA ALA A 395 11.04 -0.04 -23.11
C ALA A 395 10.50 0.04 -24.54
N TRP A 396 9.91 1.19 -24.84
CA TRP A 396 9.33 1.53 -26.12
C TRP A 396 9.46 3.03 -26.31
N PHE A 397 9.81 3.43 -27.52
CA PHE A 397 9.94 4.82 -27.93
C PHE A 397 9.11 5.12 -29.17
N PRO A 398 8.68 6.37 -29.38
CA PRO A 398 8.04 6.77 -30.62
C PRO A 398 8.87 6.38 -31.85
N GLY A 399 8.26 5.59 -32.74
CA GLY A 399 8.92 5.03 -33.92
C GLY A 399 9.30 3.54 -33.79
N ASP A 400 9.30 2.99 -32.57
CA ASP A 400 9.46 1.55 -32.37
C ASP A 400 8.28 0.79 -32.98
N GLN A 401 8.60 -0.32 -33.64
CA GLN A 401 7.62 -1.16 -34.31
C GLN A 401 6.76 -1.94 -33.30
N GLY A 402 5.61 -2.40 -33.77
CA GLY A 402 4.66 -3.24 -33.02
C GLY A 402 3.90 -4.15 -33.98
N PRO A 403 2.98 -4.99 -33.47
CA PRO A 403 2.19 -5.84 -34.34
C PRO A 403 1.36 -4.97 -35.30
N GLY A 404 1.31 -5.36 -36.58
CA GLY A 404 0.49 -4.68 -37.57
C GLY A 404 -1.01 -4.83 -37.26
N VAL A 405 -1.82 -3.82 -37.60
CA VAL A 405 -3.28 -3.82 -37.32
C VAL A 405 -3.95 -5.05 -37.92
N GLN A 406 -3.68 -5.36 -39.19
CA GLN A 406 -4.28 -6.50 -39.89
C GLN A 406 -3.82 -7.84 -39.29
N LEU A 407 -2.55 -7.93 -38.88
CA LEU A 407 -2.01 -9.12 -38.24
C LEU A 407 -2.68 -9.36 -36.88
N LEU A 408 -2.82 -8.31 -36.06
CA LEU A 408 -3.45 -8.42 -34.74
C LEU A 408 -4.95 -8.71 -34.88
N GLN A 409 -5.64 -8.01 -35.78
CA GLN A 409 -7.06 -8.23 -36.07
C GLN A 409 -7.34 -9.66 -36.53
N SER A 410 -6.56 -10.18 -37.49
CA SER A 410 -6.73 -11.55 -38.00
C SER A 410 -6.44 -12.60 -36.94
N ARG A 411 -5.33 -12.48 -36.20
CA ARG A 411 -4.95 -13.42 -35.14
C ARG A 411 -6.00 -13.48 -34.02
N LEU A 412 -6.57 -12.34 -33.63
CA LEU A 412 -7.58 -12.26 -32.58
C LEU A 412 -9.01 -12.49 -33.10
N GLY A 413 -9.21 -12.57 -34.41
CA GLY A 413 -10.52 -12.72 -35.04
C GLY A 413 -11.45 -11.50 -34.88
N LEU A 414 -10.90 -10.31 -34.62
CA LEU A 414 -11.68 -9.10 -34.40
C LEU A 414 -12.46 -8.71 -35.66
N ALA A 415 -13.69 -8.24 -35.49
CA ALA A 415 -14.49 -7.67 -36.59
C ALA A 415 -13.81 -6.41 -37.16
N ALA A 416 -13.31 -5.55 -36.27
CA ALA A 416 -12.61 -4.33 -36.61
C ALA A 416 -11.60 -3.94 -35.53
N LEU A 417 -10.48 -3.35 -35.95
CA LEU A 417 -9.49 -2.74 -35.08
C LEU A 417 -9.08 -1.37 -35.65
N THR A 418 -9.62 -0.29 -35.08
CA THR A 418 -9.50 1.06 -35.66
C THR A 418 -8.95 2.10 -34.70
N PHE A 419 -8.38 3.17 -35.25
CA PHE A 419 -7.90 4.33 -34.50
C PHE A 419 -8.63 5.59 -34.98
N ASP A 420 -9.00 6.47 -34.05
CA ASP A 420 -9.44 7.83 -34.37
C ASP A 420 -8.36 8.60 -35.14
N ALA A 421 -8.80 9.49 -36.04
CA ALA A 421 -7.90 10.29 -36.89
C ALA A 421 -6.93 11.17 -36.08
N ARG A 422 -7.32 11.57 -34.86
CA ARG A 422 -6.52 12.40 -33.96
C ARG A 422 -5.35 11.66 -33.31
N ILE A 423 -5.29 10.33 -33.40
CA ILE A 423 -4.24 9.52 -32.79
C ILE A 423 -3.02 9.49 -33.73
N PRO A 424 -1.85 10.01 -33.31
CA PRO A 424 -0.63 9.99 -34.11
C PRO A 424 -0.27 8.58 -34.59
N GLY A 425 0.12 8.44 -35.86
CA GLY A 425 0.54 7.16 -36.42
C GLY A 425 1.68 6.51 -35.63
N SER A 426 2.62 7.32 -35.13
CA SER A 426 3.74 6.89 -34.29
C SER A 426 3.33 6.30 -32.93
N TRP A 427 2.10 6.52 -32.46
CA TRP A 427 1.59 5.96 -31.20
C TRP A 427 0.83 4.65 -31.39
N ARG A 428 0.36 4.34 -32.59
CA ARG A 428 -0.47 3.15 -32.83
C ARG A 428 0.25 1.84 -32.44
N PRO A 429 1.55 1.65 -32.74
CA PRO A 429 2.29 0.46 -32.30
C PRO A 429 2.29 0.26 -30.78
N TYR A 430 2.36 1.35 -30.00
CA TYR A 430 2.32 1.30 -28.54
C TYR A 430 1.02 0.67 -28.03
N TYR A 431 -0.13 1.14 -28.53
CA TYR A 431 -1.44 0.63 -28.13
C TYR A 431 -1.71 -0.79 -28.64
N LEU A 432 -1.24 -1.13 -29.84
CA LEU A 432 -1.36 -2.48 -30.39
C LEU A 432 -0.56 -3.50 -29.58
N ARG A 433 0.65 -3.13 -29.16
CA ARG A 433 1.47 -3.94 -28.25
C ARG A 433 0.79 -4.11 -26.89
N MET A 434 0.25 -3.04 -26.32
CA MET A 434 -0.47 -3.11 -25.05
C MET A 434 -1.67 -4.05 -25.14
N LEU A 435 -2.48 -3.93 -26.20
CA LEU A 435 -3.62 -4.82 -26.44
C LEU A 435 -3.19 -6.28 -26.58
N ASP A 436 -2.12 -6.55 -27.33
CA ASP A 436 -1.57 -7.90 -27.46
C ASP A 436 -1.14 -8.50 -26.11
N GLU A 437 -0.41 -7.72 -25.30
CA GLU A 437 0.02 -8.14 -23.96
C GLU A 437 -1.19 -8.40 -23.04
N VAL A 438 -2.18 -7.52 -23.02
CA VAL A 438 -3.42 -7.66 -22.23
C VAL A 438 -4.15 -8.95 -22.61
N VAL A 439 -4.36 -9.18 -23.90
CA VAL A 439 -5.08 -10.36 -24.39
C VAL A 439 -4.30 -11.63 -24.11
N SER A 440 -2.98 -11.62 -24.33
CA SER A 440 -2.11 -12.74 -23.99
C SER A 440 -2.24 -13.10 -22.51
N ASP A 441 -2.15 -12.11 -21.61
CA ASP A 441 -2.27 -12.33 -20.17
C ASP A 441 -3.66 -12.87 -19.78
N LEU A 442 -4.72 -12.29 -20.32
CA LEU A 442 -6.09 -12.74 -20.11
C LEU A 442 -6.29 -14.20 -20.55
N THR A 443 -5.79 -14.59 -21.72
CA THR A 443 -5.93 -15.97 -22.21
C THR A 443 -5.21 -17.00 -21.35
N THR A 444 -4.19 -16.61 -20.58
CA THR A 444 -3.55 -17.52 -19.60
C THR A 444 -4.40 -17.79 -18.36
N VAL A 445 -5.40 -16.95 -18.08
CA VAL A 445 -6.31 -17.09 -16.93
C VAL A 445 -7.69 -17.57 -17.38
N PHE A 446 -8.16 -17.11 -18.54
CA PHE A 446 -9.40 -17.52 -19.20
C PHE A 446 -9.13 -18.09 -20.60
N PRO A 447 -8.77 -19.38 -20.70
CA PRO A 447 -8.49 -20.02 -21.99
C PRO A 447 -9.68 -20.00 -22.96
N SER A 448 -10.91 -19.83 -22.45
CA SER A 448 -12.14 -19.77 -23.24
C SER A 448 -12.50 -18.37 -23.77
N LEU A 449 -11.65 -17.35 -23.57
CA LEU A 449 -11.91 -16.00 -24.06
C LEU A 449 -11.95 -15.98 -25.59
N ASP A 450 -13.10 -15.62 -26.17
CA ASP A 450 -13.29 -15.58 -27.63
C ASP A 450 -13.62 -14.16 -28.13
N LEU A 451 -12.60 -13.50 -28.70
CA LEU A 451 -12.73 -12.15 -29.25
C LEU A 451 -13.29 -12.11 -30.67
N ARG A 452 -13.67 -13.26 -31.26
CA ARG A 452 -14.17 -13.29 -32.64
C ARG A 452 -15.41 -12.44 -32.81
N GLY A 453 -15.35 -11.49 -33.75
CA GLY A 453 -16.44 -10.58 -34.04
C GLY A 453 -16.59 -9.40 -33.06
N LEU A 454 -15.66 -9.21 -32.12
CA LEU A 454 -15.55 -8.00 -31.30
C LEU A 454 -14.95 -6.87 -32.14
N SER A 455 -15.44 -5.64 -31.99
CA SER A 455 -14.82 -4.44 -32.56
C SER A 455 -14.05 -3.68 -31.49
N ILE A 456 -12.84 -3.23 -31.80
CA ILE A 456 -12.04 -2.40 -30.89
C ILE A 456 -11.71 -1.08 -31.59
N ARG A 457 -11.98 0.02 -30.88
CA ARG A 457 -11.67 1.38 -31.35
C ARG A 457 -10.83 2.11 -30.32
N PHE A 458 -9.63 2.51 -30.70
CA PHE A 458 -8.83 3.47 -29.95
C PHE A 458 -9.31 4.88 -30.28
N GLY A 459 -9.93 5.55 -29.31
CA GLY A 459 -10.61 6.81 -29.52
C GLY A 459 -11.66 7.10 -28.45
N ASP A 460 -12.24 8.29 -28.52
CA ASP A 460 -13.31 8.67 -27.62
C ASP A 460 -14.59 7.91 -27.99
N SER A 461 -15.37 7.53 -26.99
CA SER A 461 -16.69 6.93 -27.19
C SER A 461 -17.68 7.98 -27.72
N PRO A 462 -18.56 7.63 -28.68
CA PRO A 462 -19.67 8.50 -29.08
C PRO A 462 -20.77 8.58 -28.01
N LEU A 463 -20.78 7.63 -27.07
CA LEU A 463 -21.63 7.65 -25.89
C LEU A 463 -20.90 8.52 -24.87
N ALA A 464 -21.41 9.73 -24.62
CA ALA A 464 -20.76 10.86 -23.93
C ALA A 464 -20.35 10.64 -22.44
N ASP A 465 -20.13 9.40 -22.02
CA ASP A 465 -19.73 9.02 -20.68
C ASP A 465 -18.24 9.29 -20.41
N ARG A 466 -17.97 9.81 -19.21
CA ARG A 466 -16.62 10.11 -18.69
C ARG A 466 -15.88 8.86 -18.20
N ALA A 467 -16.13 7.70 -18.81
CA ALA A 467 -15.48 6.45 -18.44
C ALA A 467 -14.05 6.36 -19.03
N LEU A 468 -13.15 5.66 -18.34
CA LEU A 468 -11.75 5.49 -18.80
C LEU A 468 -11.65 4.58 -20.04
N ALA A 469 -12.65 3.75 -20.26
CA ALA A 469 -12.91 2.93 -21.43
C ALA A 469 -14.41 2.54 -21.41
N LEU A 470 -14.94 1.95 -22.49
CA LEU A 470 -16.34 1.54 -22.54
C LEU A 470 -16.57 0.37 -23.50
N HIS A 471 -17.20 -0.70 -23.01
CA HIS A 471 -17.80 -1.75 -23.83
C HIS A 471 -19.28 -1.43 -24.12
N ASP A 472 -19.61 -1.19 -25.39
CA ASP A 472 -20.98 -1.12 -25.89
C ASP A 472 -21.49 -2.54 -26.24
N PRO A 473 -22.41 -3.11 -25.44
CA PRO A 473 -22.91 -4.46 -25.68
C PRO A 473 -23.84 -4.56 -26.90
N GLY A 474 -24.40 -3.43 -27.37
CA GLY A 474 -25.32 -3.38 -28.49
C GLY A 474 -24.61 -3.63 -29.82
N SER A 475 -23.55 -2.87 -30.09
CA SER A 475 -22.69 -3.07 -31.26
C SER A 475 -21.58 -4.11 -31.04
N ARG A 476 -21.35 -4.53 -29.78
CA ARG A 476 -20.19 -5.33 -29.36
C ARG A 476 -18.88 -4.63 -29.77
N THR A 477 -18.75 -3.38 -29.32
CA THR A 477 -17.59 -2.53 -29.57
C THR A 477 -16.98 -2.05 -28.26
N ILE A 478 -15.65 -2.11 -28.13
CA ILE A 478 -14.92 -1.48 -27.03
C ILE A 478 -14.25 -0.21 -27.51
N TYR A 479 -14.42 0.86 -26.75
CA TYR A 479 -13.76 2.15 -26.95
C TYR A 479 -12.66 2.34 -25.92
N PHE A 480 -11.44 2.59 -26.40
CA PHE A 480 -10.26 2.87 -25.59
C PHE A 480 -9.75 4.29 -25.84
N PRO A 481 -10.11 5.26 -24.98
CA PRO A 481 -9.50 6.59 -24.97
C PRO A 481 -7.97 6.55 -24.86
N LEU A 482 -7.29 7.63 -25.23
CA LEU A 482 -5.83 7.68 -25.21
C LEU A 482 -5.21 7.42 -23.82
N ALA A 483 -5.89 7.81 -22.74
CA ALA A 483 -5.44 7.56 -21.38
C ALA A 483 -5.81 6.16 -20.85
N THR A 484 -6.16 5.22 -21.73
CA THR A 484 -6.50 3.84 -21.34
C THR A 484 -5.29 3.12 -20.78
N SER A 485 -5.49 2.42 -19.66
CA SER A 485 -4.49 1.52 -19.07
C SER A 485 -4.74 0.07 -19.50
N ALA A 486 -3.72 -0.77 -19.39
CA ALA A 486 -3.84 -2.20 -19.69
C ALA A 486 -4.97 -2.87 -18.84
N GLY A 487 -5.04 -2.53 -17.56
CA GLY A 487 -6.11 -2.90 -16.62
C GLY A 487 -7.50 -2.38 -17.00
N ALA A 488 -7.59 -1.22 -17.64
CA ALA A 488 -8.87 -0.74 -18.18
C ALA A 488 -9.28 -1.52 -19.44
N MET A 489 -8.33 -1.88 -20.31
CA MET A 489 -8.61 -2.78 -21.44
C MET A 489 -9.13 -4.13 -20.97
N ALA A 490 -8.45 -4.68 -19.97
CA ALA A 490 -8.81 -5.88 -19.28
C ALA A 490 -10.22 -5.86 -18.67
N HIS A 491 -10.58 -4.76 -17.99
CA HIS A 491 -11.89 -4.55 -17.41
C HIS A 491 -12.99 -4.60 -18.48
N GLU A 492 -12.81 -3.88 -19.60
CA GLU A 492 -13.79 -3.92 -20.70
C GLU A 492 -13.88 -5.29 -21.38
N LEU A 493 -12.76 -6.04 -21.43
CA LEU A 493 -12.77 -7.42 -21.91
C LEU A 493 -13.49 -8.37 -20.94
N ALA A 494 -13.53 -8.06 -19.64
CA ALA A 494 -14.37 -8.78 -18.68
C ALA A 494 -15.87 -8.52 -18.92
N HIS A 495 -16.26 -7.32 -19.36
CA HIS A 495 -17.63 -7.07 -19.84
C HIS A 495 -17.96 -7.88 -21.11
N ASP A 496 -17.03 -8.02 -22.07
CA ASP A 496 -17.25 -8.90 -23.23
C ASP A 496 -17.37 -10.38 -22.80
N LEU A 497 -16.62 -10.83 -21.79
CA LEU A 497 -16.76 -12.18 -21.24
C LEU A 497 -18.18 -12.43 -20.68
N ASP A 498 -18.74 -11.46 -19.95
CA ASP A 498 -20.12 -11.51 -19.45
C ASP A 498 -21.15 -11.46 -20.60
N TRP A 499 -20.90 -10.65 -21.63
CA TRP A 499 -21.70 -10.61 -22.86
C TRP A 499 -21.70 -11.97 -23.59
N GLN A 500 -20.53 -12.60 -23.73
CA GLN A 500 -20.39 -13.93 -24.35
C GLN A 500 -21.17 -14.98 -23.53
N ALA A 501 -21.11 -14.90 -22.21
CA ALA A 501 -21.87 -15.79 -21.33
C ALA A 501 -23.39 -15.60 -21.50
N ALA A 502 -23.86 -14.37 -21.70
CA ALA A 502 -25.28 -14.08 -21.98
C ALA A 502 -25.73 -14.73 -23.29
N ARG A 503 -24.90 -14.60 -24.34
CA ARG A 503 -25.16 -15.20 -25.65
C ARG A 503 -25.19 -16.72 -25.57
N ARG A 504 -24.24 -17.35 -24.87
CA ARG A 504 -24.18 -18.81 -24.70
C ARG A 504 -25.39 -19.35 -23.91
N ARG A 505 -25.77 -18.68 -22.82
CA ARG A 505 -26.80 -19.17 -21.89
C ARG A 505 -28.22 -18.86 -22.35
N TYR A 506 -28.47 -17.64 -22.84
CA TYR A 506 -29.81 -17.15 -23.16
C TYR A 506 -30.07 -16.99 -24.67
N GLY A 507 -29.06 -17.16 -25.53
CA GLY A 507 -29.21 -16.99 -26.98
C GLY A 507 -29.42 -15.53 -27.44
N VAL A 508 -29.30 -14.55 -26.54
CA VAL A 508 -29.57 -13.13 -26.79
C VAL A 508 -28.30 -12.33 -27.05
N ARG A 509 -28.41 -11.27 -27.85
CA ARG A 509 -27.36 -10.26 -28.06
C ARG A 509 -27.70 -8.96 -27.29
N GLY A 510 -26.77 -8.03 -27.21
CA GLY A 510 -27.07 -6.66 -26.73
C GLY A 510 -27.08 -6.48 -25.21
N GLY A 511 -26.57 -7.42 -24.41
CA GLY A 511 -26.53 -7.24 -22.96
C GLY A 511 -25.71 -8.30 -22.21
N TYR A 512 -25.53 -8.07 -20.92
CA TYR A 512 -24.70 -8.88 -20.03
C TYR A 512 -25.50 -9.97 -19.32
N ARG A 513 -24.87 -11.09 -18.97
CA ARG A 513 -25.56 -12.23 -18.32
C ARG A 513 -25.95 -11.85 -16.91
N THR A 514 -25.06 -11.20 -16.16
CA THR A 514 -25.29 -10.77 -14.77
C THR A 514 -26.47 -9.80 -14.65
N ASP A 515 -26.56 -8.81 -15.53
CA ASP A 515 -27.68 -7.87 -15.53
C ASP A 515 -29.00 -8.56 -15.92
N ARG A 516 -28.95 -9.45 -16.92
CA ARG A 516 -30.14 -10.17 -17.41
C ARG A 516 -30.64 -11.22 -16.42
N SER A 517 -29.77 -11.92 -15.70
CA SER A 517 -30.19 -12.89 -14.68
C SER A 517 -31.00 -12.19 -13.58
N VAL A 518 -30.52 -11.06 -13.08
CA VAL A 518 -31.22 -10.30 -12.02
C VAL A 518 -32.54 -9.69 -12.52
N ARG A 519 -32.61 -9.19 -13.76
CA ARG A 519 -33.75 -8.40 -14.27
C ARG A 519 -34.79 -9.19 -15.07
N GLN A 520 -34.39 -10.22 -15.79
CA GLN A 520 -35.21 -10.88 -16.82
C GLN A 520 -35.34 -12.39 -16.59
N PHE A 521 -34.29 -13.05 -16.07
CA PHE A 521 -34.23 -14.51 -15.95
C PHE A 521 -33.81 -14.93 -14.54
N PRO A 522 -34.71 -14.91 -13.54
CA PRO A 522 -34.38 -15.30 -12.16
C PRO A 522 -34.12 -16.81 -12.05
N ASP A 523 -32.91 -17.21 -12.42
CA ASP A 523 -32.37 -18.57 -12.36
C ASP A 523 -31.43 -18.76 -11.15
N GLN A 524 -30.82 -19.95 -11.02
CA GLN A 524 -29.86 -20.24 -9.94
C GLN A 524 -28.70 -19.23 -9.90
N PHE A 525 -28.22 -18.78 -11.07
CA PHE A 525 -27.16 -17.78 -11.18
C PHE A 525 -27.55 -16.43 -10.57
N SER A 526 -28.83 -16.09 -10.63
CA SER A 526 -29.35 -14.82 -10.11
C SER A 526 -29.11 -14.66 -8.61
N ALA A 527 -29.14 -15.75 -7.84
CA ALA A 527 -28.80 -15.73 -6.41
C ALA A 527 -27.32 -15.41 -6.19
N THR A 528 -26.42 -16.03 -6.97
CA THR A 528 -24.97 -15.76 -6.96
C THR A 528 -24.68 -14.29 -7.28
N VAL A 529 -25.31 -13.75 -8.33
CA VAL A 529 -25.13 -12.36 -8.76
C VAL A 529 -25.66 -11.35 -7.72
N ARG A 530 -26.79 -11.64 -7.05
CA ARG A 530 -27.28 -10.79 -5.95
C ARG A 530 -26.33 -10.79 -4.76
N ARG A 531 -25.77 -11.95 -4.41
CA ARG A 531 -24.70 -12.04 -3.39
C ARG A 531 -23.49 -11.20 -3.81
N LEU A 532 -23.08 -11.27 -5.08
CA LEU A 532 -21.92 -10.54 -5.61
C LEU A 532 -22.13 -9.03 -5.50
N ALA A 533 -23.25 -8.52 -5.99
CA ALA A 533 -23.59 -7.10 -5.91
C ALA A 533 -23.70 -6.61 -4.46
N SER A 534 -24.17 -7.46 -3.53
CA SER A 534 -24.24 -7.11 -2.11
C SER A 534 -22.87 -7.06 -1.43
N ALA A 535 -21.94 -7.94 -1.84
CA ALA A 535 -20.60 -8.04 -1.31
C ALA A 535 -19.66 -6.97 -1.88
N ALA A 536 -19.86 -6.58 -3.14
CA ALA A 536 -19.05 -5.60 -3.88
C ALA A 536 -19.32 -4.12 -3.52
N ARG A 537 -20.05 -3.83 -2.43
CA ARG A 537 -20.42 -2.45 -2.07
C ARG A 537 -19.19 -1.55 -1.98
N PRO A 538 -19.16 -0.41 -2.69
CA PRO A 538 -17.97 0.41 -2.82
C PRO A 538 -17.42 0.85 -1.47
N ARG A 539 -16.08 0.87 -1.36
CA ARG A 539 -15.40 1.55 -0.25
C ARG A 539 -15.84 3.03 -0.29
N ARG A 540 -16.41 3.54 0.81
CA ARG A 540 -16.83 4.96 0.96
C ARG A 540 -15.67 5.98 0.85
N GLU A 541 -14.47 5.51 0.55
CA GLU A 541 -13.19 6.24 0.54
C GLU A 541 -12.73 6.62 -0.88
N THR A 542 -13.35 6.10 -1.95
CA THR A 542 -12.97 6.42 -3.35
C THR A 542 -13.94 7.44 -3.96
N LEU A 543 -13.38 8.50 -4.55
CA LEU A 543 -14.06 9.68 -5.14
C LEU A 543 -14.85 9.38 -6.45
N SER A 544 -15.14 8.12 -6.76
CA SER A 544 -15.83 7.72 -8.00
C SER A 544 -17.35 7.87 -7.88
N SER A 545 -18.00 8.32 -8.96
CA SER A 545 -19.44 8.59 -9.00
C SER A 545 -20.29 7.37 -8.61
N PRO A 546 -21.29 7.51 -7.71
CA PRO A 546 -22.03 6.38 -7.14
C PRO A 546 -23.00 5.67 -8.11
N VAL A 547 -23.35 6.26 -9.26
CA VAL A 547 -24.49 5.78 -10.08
C VAL A 547 -24.19 4.55 -10.95
N GLN A 548 -22.95 4.39 -11.43
CA GLN A 548 -22.54 3.19 -12.20
C GLN A 548 -22.06 2.05 -11.27
N ALA A 549 -21.71 2.36 -10.02
CA ALA A 549 -20.99 1.45 -9.13
C ALA A 549 -21.82 0.28 -8.56
N ASP A 550 -23.15 0.29 -8.77
CA ASP A 550 -24.10 -0.67 -8.20
C ASP A 550 -24.68 -1.67 -9.22
N ARG A 551 -24.27 -1.63 -10.50
CA ARG A 551 -24.76 -2.61 -11.49
C ARG A 551 -24.14 -4.00 -11.27
N PRO A 552 -24.91 -5.09 -11.39
CA PRO A 552 -24.40 -6.45 -11.32
C PRO A 552 -23.18 -6.74 -12.23
N THR A 553 -23.21 -6.26 -13.48
CA THR A 553 -22.08 -6.41 -14.41
C THR A 553 -20.80 -5.74 -13.92
N GLU A 554 -20.91 -4.59 -13.24
CA GLU A 554 -19.74 -3.89 -12.68
C GLU A 554 -19.17 -4.59 -11.45
N ALA A 555 -20.05 -5.12 -10.60
CA ALA A 555 -19.62 -5.94 -9.47
C ALA A 555 -18.86 -7.19 -9.95
N PHE A 556 -19.32 -7.80 -11.05
CA PHE A 556 -18.61 -8.91 -11.70
C PHE A 556 -17.27 -8.49 -12.29
N ALA A 557 -17.23 -7.45 -13.14
CA ALA A 557 -15.99 -6.99 -13.75
C ALA A 557 -14.91 -6.64 -12.70
N ARG A 558 -15.28 -5.99 -11.59
CA ARG A 558 -14.35 -5.71 -10.48
C ARG A 558 -13.85 -6.96 -9.75
N GLY A 559 -14.70 -7.97 -9.61
CA GLY A 559 -14.31 -9.27 -9.05
C GLY A 559 -13.30 -9.98 -9.95
N VAL A 560 -13.56 -9.97 -11.26
CA VAL A 560 -12.66 -10.48 -12.30
C VAL A 560 -11.33 -9.73 -12.27
N ASP A 561 -11.35 -8.40 -12.15
CA ASP A 561 -10.15 -7.57 -12.07
C ASP A 561 -9.22 -8.03 -10.94
N TRP A 562 -9.75 -8.21 -9.72
CA TRP A 562 -8.91 -8.70 -8.62
C TRP A 562 -8.46 -10.14 -8.85
N PHE A 563 -9.34 -11.02 -9.35
CA PHE A 563 -9.02 -12.43 -9.60
C PHE A 563 -7.86 -12.59 -10.57
N VAL A 564 -7.94 -11.97 -11.74
CA VAL A 564 -6.90 -12.07 -12.77
C VAL A 564 -5.63 -11.36 -12.32
N ALA A 565 -5.73 -10.18 -11.70
CA ALA A 565 -4.57 -9.47 -11.15
C ALA A 565 -3.81 -10.35 -10.15
N ALA A 566 -4.51 -10.96 -9.19
CA ALA A 566 -3.91 -11.84 -8.20
C ALA A 566 -3.32 -13.10 -8.85
N ALA A 567 -4.00 -13.72 -9.83
CA ALA A 567 -3.52 -14.90 -10.54
C ALA A 567 -2.23 -14.63 -11.34
N LEU A 568 -2.15 -13.49 -12.03
CA LEU A 568 -0.95 -13.08 -12.77
C LEU A 568 0.19 -12.72 -11.81
N ALA A 569 -0.15 -12.06 -10.70
CA ALA A 569 0.81 -11.73 -9.66
C ALA A 569 1.44 -12.98 -9.02
N HIS A 570 0.63 -14.00 -8.74
CA HIS A 570 1.09 -15.29 -8.24
C HIS A 570 2.10 -15.96 -9.19
N ARG A 571 2.00 -15.70 -10.49
CA ARG A 571 2.94 -16.14 -11.53
C ARG A 571 4.10 -15.16 -11.78
N GLY A 572 4.26 -14.16 -10.91
CA GLY A 572 5.31 -13.13 -11.00
C GLY A 572 5.13 -12.11 -12.14
N ARG A 573 3.96 -12.05 -12.80
CA ARG A 573 3.66 -11.09 -13.88
C ARG A 573 3.03 -9.83 -13.32
N LEU A 574 3.46 -8.65 -13.81
CA LEU A 574 2.90 -7.33 -13.49
C LEU A 574 2.36 -6.52 -14.68
N ASN A 575 2.64 -6.92 -15.92
CA ASN A 575 2.19 -6.15 -17.09
C ASN A 575 0.81 -6.61 -17.59
N GLY A 576 0.26 -5.87 -18.56
CA GLY A 576 -0.93 -6.25 -19.34
C GLY A 576 -2.27 -6.13 -18.60
N TYR A 577 -2.31 -6.36 -17.28
CA TYR A 577 -3.57 -6.42 -16.54
C TYR A 577 -3.50 -5.67 -15.19
N LEU A 578 -2.32 -5.66 -14.56
CA LEU A 578 -2.09 -5.22 -13.18
C LEU A 578 -1.97 -3.70 -12.99
N THR A 579 -2.41 -2.91 -13.96
CA THR A 579 -2.53 -1.44 -13.81
C THR A 579 -3.81 -1.04 -13.08
N SER A 580 -4.72 -1.99 -12.87
CA SER A 580 -5.93 -1.87 -12.05
C SER A 580 -5.64 -2.01 -10.55
N VAL A 581 -4.64 -2.81 -10.17
CA VAL A 581 -4.37 -3.24 -8.79
C VAL A 581 -2.86 -3.30 -8.53
N GLN A 582 -2.37 -2.58 -7.53
CA GLN A 582 -0.94 -2.62 -7.17
C GLN A 582 -0.68 -3.50 -5.94
N ASP A 583 -1.53 -3.36 -4.92
CA ASP A 583 -1.64 -4.25 -3.78
C ASP A 583 -3.03 -4.15 -3.16
N ALA A 584 -3.29 -4.88 -2.06
CA ALA A 584 -4.59 -4.92 -1.40
C ALA A 584 -5.10 -3.57 -0.85
N MET A 585 -4.18 -2.62 -0.60
CA MET A 585 -4.47 -1.29 -0.05
C MET A 585 -4.24 -0.17 -1.07
N ILE A 586 -3.33 -0.36 -2.04
CA ILE A 586 -3.10 0.55 -3.15
C ILE A 586 -3.84 0.04 -4.38
N THR A 587 -5.08 0.51 -4.52
CA THR A 587 -5.85 0.34 -5.75
C THR A 587 -5.23 1.22 -6.83
N GLY A 588 -5.03 0.69 -8.04
CA GLY A 588 -4.55 1.48 -9.17
C GLY A 588 -5.63 2.40 -9.71
N TYR A 589 -5.78 2.44 -11.03
CA TYR A 589 -6.79 3.28 -11.71
C TYR A 589 -8.15 2.62 -11.83
N ALA A 590 -8.25 1.36 -11.41
CA ALA A 590 -9.50 0.63 -11.35
C ALA A 590 -10.05 0.62 -9.93
N SER A 591 -11.31 0.24 -9.82
CA SER A 591 -12.06 0.14 -8.56
C SER A 591 -11.93 -1.24 -7.90
N ALA A 592 -11.07 -2.11 -8.43
CA ALA A 592 -10.88 -3.48 -7.95
C ALA A 592 -10.21 -3.51 -6.57
N THR A 593 -10.76 -4.32 -5.67
CA THR A 593 -10.28 -4.41 -4.28
C THR A 593 -10.18 -5.86 -3.82
N ALA A 594 -9.17 -6.16 -3.00
CA ALA A 594 -9.00 -7.48 -2.41
C ALA A 594 -10.23 -7.91 -1.59
N PRO A 595 -10.69 -9.18 -1.74
CA PRO A 595 -11.65 -9.78 -0.84
C PRO A 595 -11.19 -9.71 0.62
N ARG A 596 -12.09 -9.31 1.52
CA ARG A 596 -11.80 -9.21 2.95
C ARG A 596 -11.68 -10.58 3.62
N GLY A 597 -10.89 -10.63 4.70
CA GLY A 597 -10.67 -11.87 5.44
C GLY A 597 -11.92 -12.27 6.20
N GLY A 598 -12.36 -13.52 6.04
CA GLY A 598 -13.54 -14.07 6.69
C GLY A 598 -14.88 -13.50 6.19
N THR A 599 -14.91 -12.95 4.97
CA THR A 599 -16.14 -12.64 4.23
C THR A 599 -16.31 -13.60 3.06
N SER A 600 -17.51 -13.66 2.48
CA SER A 600 -17.78 -14.50 1.30
C SER A 600 -17.45 -13.82 -0.03
N GLU A 601 -16.75 -12.67 -0.03
CA GLU A 601 -16.45 -11.89 -1.25
C GLU A 601 -15.66 -12.72 -2.28
N GLY A 602 -14.66 -13.47 -1.80
CA GLY A 602 -13.85 -14.36 -2.65
C GLY A 602 -14.67 -15.50 -3.24
N ASP A 603 -15.40 -16.23 -2.38
CA ASP A 603 -16.25 -17.37 -2.78
C ASP A 603 -17.28 -16.97 -3.83
N VAL A 604 -17.94 -15.83 -3.61
CA VAL A 604 -19.00 -15.35 -4.52
C VAL A 604 -18.42 -14.97 -5.88
N THR A 605 -17.20 -14.43 -5.91
CA THR A 605 -16.48 -14.17 -7.16
C THR A 605 -16.17 -15.47 -7.89
N LEU A 606 -15.70 -16.48 -7.17
CA LEU A 606 -15.40 -17.80 -7.70
C LEU A 606 -16.64 -18.55 -8.20
N ASP A 607 -17.74 -18.50 -7.47
CA ASP A 607 -19.04 -19.04 -7.87
C ASP A 607 -19.53 -18.40 -9.17
N ALA A 608 -19.43 -17.07 -9.28
CA ALA A 608 -19.81 -16.35 -10.49
C ALA A 608 -18.92 -16.71 -11.68
N LEU A 609 -17.61 -16.83 -11.46
CA LEU A 609 -16.63 -17.21 -12.47
C LEU A 609 -16.89 -18.62 -13.02
N ARG A 610 -17.17 -19.61 -12.15
CA ARG A 610 -17.50 -20.99 -12.57
C ARG A 610 -18.68 -21.04 -13.54
N GLU A 611 -19.63 -20.13 -13.38
CA GLU A 611 -20.80 -20.08 -14.24
C GLU A 611 -20.56 -19.32 -15.55
N ILE A 612 -19.65 -18.34 -15.58
CA ILE A 612 -19.41 -17.46 -16.73
C ILE A 612 -18.29 -17.97 -17.66
N ALA A 613 -17.20 -18.49 -17.08
CA ALA A 613 -15.95 -18.77 -17.79
C ALA A 613 -15.26 -20.06 -17.31
N VAL A 614 -14.38 -20.58 -18.17
CA VAL A 614 -13.48 -21.68 -17.79
C VAL A 614 -12.21 -21.07 -17.20
N VAL A 615 -11.83 -21.54 -16.01
CA VAL A 615 -10.65 -21.11 -15.27
C VAL A 615 -9.76 -22.32 -15.02
N ASP A 616 -8.44 -22.11 -15.08
CA ASP A 616 -7.46 -23.13 -14.68
C ASP A 616 -7.73 -23.62 -13.24
N PRO A 617 -7.98 -24.93 -13.03
CA PRO A 617 -8.27 -25.49 -11.71
C PRO A 617 -7.20 -25.20 -10.65
N ALA A 618 -5.93 -25.09 -11.04
CA ALA A 618 -4.85 -24.78 -10.12
C ALA A 618 -4.92 -23.33 -9.61
N ILE A 619 -5.21 -22.37 -10.50
CA ILE A 619 -5.44 -20.97 -10.10
C ILE A 619 -6.67 -20.88 -9.22
N PHE A 620 -7.74 -21.61 -9.58
CA PHE A 620 -8.98 -21.60 -8.83
C PHE A 620 -8.75 -22.08 -7.39
N ALA A 621 -8.10 -23.23 -7.21
CA ALA A 621 -7.80 -23.79 -5.89
C ALA A 621 -6.89 -22.87 -5.07
N TRP A 622 -5.84 -22.31 -5.70
CA TRP A 622 -4.98 -21.33 -5.04
C TRP A 622 -5.76 -20.09 -4.59
N TYR A 623 -6.60 -19.51 -5.44
CA TYR A 623 -7.37 -18.31 -5.11
C TYR A 623 -8.35 -18.59 -3.98
N ASP A 624 -9.03 -19.74 -3.98
CA ASP A 624 -9.93 -20.15 -2.89
C ASP A 624 -9.18 -20.21 -1.54
N THR A 625 -8.01 -20.85 -1.51
CA THR A 625 -7.18 -20.88 -0.29
C THR A 625 -6.65 -19.51 0.15
N THR A 626 -6.41 -18.60 -0.80
CA THR A 626 -5.76 -17.31 -0.54
C THR A 626 -6.73 -16.18 -0.23
N TYR A 627 -7.90 -16.17 -0.89
CA TYR A 627 -8.90 -15.09 -0.86
C TYR A 627 -10.32 -15.56 -0.53
N GLY A 628 -10.58 -16.87 -0.49
CA GLY A 628 -11.88 -17.43 -0.10
C GLY A 628 -12.20 -17.24 1.39
N SER A 629 -13.44 -17.52 1.78
CA SER A 629 -13.95 -17.30 3.14
C SER A 629 -13.28 -18.18 4.19
N GLY A 630 -12.75 -19.33 3.77
CA GLY A 630 -11.97 -20.24 4.61
C GLY A 630 -10.57 -19.73 4.97
N ARG A 631 -10.12 -18.61 4.39
CA ARG A 631 -8.79 -18.06 4.67
C ARG A 631 -8.66 -17.56 6.11
N ARG A 632 -7.44 -17.66 6.65
CA ARG A 632 -7.08 -17.10 7.95
C ARG A 632 -7.31 -15.58 7.98
N LEU A 633 -7.86 -15.07 9.08
CA LEU A 633 -7.95 -13.64 9.34
C LEU A 633 -6.54 -13.04 9.50
N GLY A 634 -6.17 -12.10 8.63
CA GLY A 634 -4.89 -11.39 8.70
C GLY A 634 -4.91 -10.23 9.69
N VAL A 635 -3.72 -9.75 10.09
CA VAL A 635 -3.60 -8.66 11.10
C VAL A 635 -4.19 -7.33 10.62
N THR A 636 -4.13 -7.04 9.32
CA THR A 636 -4.75 -5.84 8.72
C THR A 636 -6.27 -5.91 8.78
N ASP A 637 -6.85 -7.06 8.42
CA ASP A 637 -8.30 -7.29 8.49
C ASP A 637 -8.79 -7.17 9.94
N ALA A 638 -8.02 -7.73 10.88
CA ALA A 638 -8.34 -7.70 12.30
C ALA A 638 -8.29 -6.27 12.88
N ALA A 639 -7.20 -5.53 12.63
CA ALA A 639 -7.09 -4.13 13.04
C ALA A 639 -8.23 -3.28 12.43
N ARG A 640 -8.54 -3.47 11.14
CA ARG A 640 -9.64 -2.78 10.48
C ARG A 640 -10.98 -3.04 11.17
N ARG A 641 -11.32 -4.30 11.47
CA ARG A 641 -12.56 -4.66 12.17
C ARG A 641 -12.71 -3.86 13.47
N ALA A 642 -11.66 -3.75 14.28
CA ALA A 642 -11.67 -2.92 15.50
C ALA A 642 -11.87 -1.42 15.20
N LEU A 643 -11.21 -0.90 14.16
CA LEU A 643 -11.31 0.52 13.82
C LEU A 643 -12.69 0.93 13.28
N VAL A 644 -13.38 0.04 12.56
CA VAL A 644 -14.67 0.33 11.94
C VAL A 644 -15.88 -0.20 12.72
N ALA A 645 -15.66 -0.99 13.77
CA ALA A 645 -16.74 -1.60 14.56
C ALA A 645 -17.79 -0.55 14.98
N PRO A 646 -19.08 -0.72 14.65
CA PRO A 646 -20.09 0.27 15.00
C PRO A 646 -20.20 0.37 16.52
N LEU A 647 -20.09 1.57 17.08
CA LEU A 647 -20.38 1.84 18.48
C LEU A 647 -21.76 2.49 18.56
N ALA A 648 -22.77 1.73 18.96
CA ALA A 648 -24.10 2.29 19.20
C ALA A 648 -24.08 3.14 20.48
N ARG A 649 -24.93 4.17 20.57
CA ARG A 649 -25.14 4.89 21.84
C ARG A 649 -25.51 3.93 22.98
N LEU A 650 -26.27 2.86 22.68
CA LEU A 650 -26.64 1.78 23.61
C LEU A 650 -25.42 1.02 24.14
N ASP A 651 -24.36 0.86 23.34
CA ASP A 651 -23.09 0.25 23.80
C ASP A 651 -22.33 1.16 24.78
N LEU A 652 -22.76 2.43 24.91
CA LEU A 652 -22.19 3.46 25.79
C LEU A 652 -23.20 3.95 26.85
N ARG A 653 -24.41 3.37 26.95
CA ARG A 653 -25.49 3.86 27.82
C ARG A 653 -25.32 3.39 29.25
N TYR A 654 -24.43 4.03 30.02
CA TYR A 654 -24.43 3.97 31.49
C TYR A 654 -23.71 5.19 32.11
N GLY A 655 -24.02 6.39 31.63
CA GLY A 655 -23.68 7.65 32.27
C GLY A 655 -24.93 8.33 32.82
N SER A 656 -25.52 7.83 33.91
CA SER A 656 -26.51 8.60 34.67
C SER A 656 -25.82 9.59 35.61
N ALA A 657 -26.50 10.70 35.88
CA ALA A 657 -25.98 11.88 36.55
C ALA A 657 -25.85 11.77 38.08
N GLN A 658 -25.94 10.57 38.66
CA GLN A 658 -25.81 10.39 40.11
C GLN A 658 -25.12 9.05 40.40
N GLY A 659 -24.04 9.13 41.19
CA GLY A 659 -23.52 8.06 42.06
C GLY A 659 -23.17 6.73 41.40
N ILE A 660 -21.87 6.42 41.38
CA ILE A 660 -21.27 5.09 41.52
C ILE A 660 -22.31 3.93 41.50
N ASP A 661 -22.59 3.30 40.34
CA ASP A 661 -22.52 1.83 40.18
C ASP A 661 -22.88 1.24 38.79
N ALA A 662 -22.90 2.03 37.71
CA ALA A 662 -23.25 1.48 36.39
C ALA A 662 -22.14 0.59 35.75
N PHE A 663 -20.91 0.69 36.28
CA PHE A 663 -19.74 -0.10 35.88
C PHE A 663 -19.77 -1.53 36.43
N LEU A 664 -20.21 -1.75 37.68
CA LEU A 664 -20.34 -3.10 38.24
C LEU A 664 -21.50 -3.86 37.60
N VAL A 665 -22.60 -3.20 37.26
CA VAL A 665 -23.74 -3.85 36.58
C VAL A 665 -23.36 -4.27 35.15
N SER A 666 -22.77 -3.38 34.35
CA SER A 666 -22.35 -3.70 32.99
C SER A 666 -21.28 -4.79 32.94
N SER A 667 -20.30 -4.74 33.85
CA SER A 667 -19.24 -5.76 33.93
C SER A 667 -19.73 -7.10 34.48
N ARG A 668 -20.75 -7.10 35.35
CA ARG A 668 -21.40 -8.32 35.85
C ARG A 668 -22.28 -8.95 34.78
N ASP A 669 -23.05 -8.16 34.02
CA ASP A 669 -23.88 -8.64 32.90
C ASP A 669 -23.03 -9.14 31.72
N LEU A 670 -21.92 -8.46 31.42
CA LEU A 670 -20.93 -8.91 30.43
C LEU A 670 -20.22 -10.21 30.85
N ARG A 671 -19.93 -10.41 32.14
CA ARG A 671 -19.32 -11.65 32.65
C ARG A 671 -20.32 -12.79 32.84
N ALA A 672 -21.60 -12.48 33.05
CA ALA A 672 -22.67 -13.46 33.28
C ALA A 672 -23.29 -14.02 31.99
N ALA A 673 -23.12 -13.36 30.85
CA ALA A 673 -23.55 -13.91 29.57
C ALA A 673 -22.63 -15.08 29.17
N SER A 674 -23.17 -16.30 29.16
CA SER A 674 -22.45 -17.54 28.82
C SER A 674 -21.90 -17.55 27.38
N GLU A 675 -22.57 -16.86 26.45
CA GLU A 675 -22.06 -16.62 25.08
C GLU A 675 -20.83 -15.69 25.07
N VAL A 676 -20.67 -14.85 26.09
CA VAL A 676 -19.60 -13.86 26.21
C VAL A 676 -18.35 -14.48 26.84
N SER A 677 -18.44 -15.32 27.87
CA SER A 677 -17.26 -15.97 28.46
C SER A 677 -16.56 -16.94 27.50
N ALA A 678 -17.32 -17.69 26.69
CA ALA A 678 -16.81 -18.60 25.67
C ALA A 678 -16.13 -17.85 24.51
N GLY A 679 -16.69 -16.73 24.06
CA GLY A 679 -16.09 -15.86 23.05
C GLY A 679 -14.89 -15.05 23.55
N TRP A 680 -14.88 -14.68 24.83
CA TRP A 680 -13.77 -13.99 25.50
C TRP A 680 -12.56 -14.91 25.74
N GLY A 681 -12.78 -16.19 26.06
CA GLY A 681 -11.70 -17.17 26.25
C GLY A 681 -10.88 -17.47 24.98
N CYS A 682 -11.48 -17.34 23.79
CA CYS A 682 -10.74 -17.45 22.53
C CYS A 682 -9.92 -16.17 22.19
N LEU A 683 -10.29 -14.99 22.73
CA LEU A 683 -9.69 -13.69 22.39
C LEU A 683 -8.81 -13.05 23.50
N LEU A 684 -8.87 -13.54 24.74
CA LEU A 684 -7.98 -13.16 25.86
C LEU A 684 -7.51 -14.43 26.60
N PRO A 685 -6.37 -14.41 27.30
CA PRO A 685 -5.34 -15.44 27.21
C PRO A 685 -5.75 -16.80 27.82
N ALA A 686 -5.76 -17.83 26.99
CA ALA A 686 -5.20 -19.13 27.34
C ALA A 686 -3.95 -19.34 26.49
N SER A 687 -2.79 -19.15 27.11
CA SER A 687 -1.57 -19.83 26.70
C SER A 687 -1.87 -21.31 26.61
N THR A 688 -1.57 -21.94 25.47
CA THR A 688 -0.92 -23.26 25.29
C THR A 688 -1.32 -23.83 23.93
N GLU A 689 -0.47 -23.60 22.91
CA GLU A 689 -0.09 -24.53 21.81
C GLU A 689 0.68 -23.73 20.72
N PRO A 690 1.76 -24.26 20.12
CA PRO A 690 2.66 -23.48 19.26
C PRO A 690 2.12 -23.38 17.82
N GLY A 691 1.57 -22.21 17.49
CA GLY A 691 1.29 -21.77 16.12
C GLY A 691 1.17 -20.25 16.07
N ALA A 692 2.05 -19.58 15.34
CA ALA A 692 2.30 -18.12 15.44
C ALA A 692 1.15 -17.17 15.00
N GLY A 693 -0.04 -17.67 14.65
CA GLY A 693 -1.14 -16.90 14.07
C GLY A 693 -2.07 -16.16 15.05
N PRO A 694 -2.60 -16.80 16.13
CA PRO A 694 -3.65 -16.19 16.95
C PRO A 694 -3.18 -15.00 17.80
N VAL A 695 -1.92 -14.99 18.23
CA VAL A 695 -1.37 -13.92 19.09
C VAL A 695 -1.24 -12.61 18.32
N ALA A 696 -0.66 -12.63 17.11
CA ALA A 696 -0.47 -11.41 16.32
C ALA A 696 -1.79 -10.74 15.95
N VAL A 697 -2.79 -11.53 15.53
CA VAL A 697 -4.14 -11.06 15.21
C VAL A 697 -4.79 -10.39 16.43
N ARG A 698 -4.76 -11.05 17.59
CA ARG A 698 -5.32 -10.50 18.85
C ARG A 698 -4.62 -9.21 19.27
N SER A 699 -3.29 -9.18 19.23
CA SER A 699 -2.51 -7.99 19.56
C SER A 699 -2.82 -6.83 18.61
N ALA A 700 -2.94 -7.07 17.31
CA ALA A 700 -3.31 -6.05 16.34
C ALA A 700 -4.71 -5.46 16.61
N MET A 701 -5.71 -6.31 16.90
CA MET A 701 -7.06 -5.87 17.29
C MET A 701 -7.04 -5.03 18.55
N THR A 702 -6.34 -5.47 19.59
CA THR A 702 -6.25 -4.76 20.88
C THR A 702 -5.58 -3.40 20.74
N ILE A 703 -4.48 -3.32 19.98
CA ILE A 703 -3.78 -2.06 19.70
C ILE A 703 -4.72 -1.10 18.95
N ALA A 704 -5.39 -1.58 17.90
CA ALA A 704 -6.32 -0.78 17.11
C ALA A 704 -7.53 -0.28 17.92
N ALA A 705 -8.14 -1.15 18.73
CA ALA A 705 -9.25 -0.79 19.60
C ALA A 705 -8.83 0.26 20.65
N THR A 706 -7.65 0.08 21.25
CA THR A 706 -7.10 1.03 22.24
C THR A 706 -6.86 2.40 21.61
N ALA A 707 -6.28 2.44 20.41
CA ALA A 707 -6.06 3.69 19.70
C ALA A 707 -7.36 4.40 19.33
N ARG A 708 -8.35 3.67 18.81
CA ARG A 708 -9.66 4.26 18.51
C ARG A 708 -10.37 4.77 19.76
N ALA A 709 -10.28 4.04 20.88
CA ALA A 709 -10.82 4.48 22.16
C ALA A 709 -10.18 5.81 22.60
N ARG A 710 -8.84 5.90 22.58
CA ARG A 710 -8.09 7.14 22.85
C ARG A 710 -8.57 8.32 22.00
N GLY A 711 -8.70 8.10 20.69
CA GLY A 711 -9.14 9.16 19.77
C GLY A 711 -10.60 9.59 20.01
N LEU A 712 -11.50 8.67 20.33
CA LEU A 712 -12.89 8.98 20.68
C LEU A 712 -12.97 9.79 21.98
N VAL A 713 -12.29 9.32 23.03
CA VAL A 713 -12.24 9.97 24.34
C VAL A 713 -11.63 11.37 24.24
N GLY A 714 -10.56 11.52 23.46
CA GLY A 714 -9.95 12.82 23.16
C GLY A 714 -10.94 13.79 22.50
N ARG A 715 -11.64 13.35 21.44
CA ARG A 715 -12.66 14.17 20.76
C ARG A 715 -13.83 14.53 21.67
N TRP A 716 -14.25 13.63 22.55
CA TRP A 716 -15.29 13.93 23.54
C TRP A 716 -14.84 14.99 24.54
N GLY A 717 -13.57 14.95 24.97
CA GLY A 717 -12.95 16.00 25.76
C GLY A 717 -12.91 17.34 25.01
N ASP A 718 -12.46 17.35 23.75
CA ASP A 718 -12.44 18.55 22.90
C ASP A 718 -13.83 19.18 22.76
N TYR A 719 -14.84 18.36 22.45
CA TYR A 719 -16.23 18.79 22.35
C TYR A 719 -16.72 19.38 23.67
N ALA A 720 -16.43 18.73 24.80
CA ALA A 720 -16.84 19.20 26.12
C ALA A 720 -16.22 20.56 26.50
N ARG A 721 -15.04 20.92 25.96
CA ARG A 721 -14.47 22.27 26.11
C ARG A 721 -15.28 23.33 25.38
N SER A 722 -15.85 22.98 24.23
CA SER A 722 -16.62 23.90 23.40
C SER A 722 -18.10 24.03 23.81
N VAL A 723 -18.58 23.17 24.72
CA VAL A 723 -20.00 23.11 25.11
C VAL A 723 -20.15 23.25 26.63
N PRO A 724 -20.58 24.43 27.13
CA PRO A 724 -20.72 24.68 28.57
C PRO A 724 -21.67 23.73 29.31
N THR A 725 -22.66 23.17 28.60
CA THR A 725 -23.67 22.23 29.14
C THR A 725 -23.23 20.77 29.14
N ALA A 726 -22.01 20.46 28.69
CA ALA A 726 -21.50 19.09 28.69
C ALA A 726 -21.45 18.53 30.12
N SER A 727 -21.80 17.25 30.28
CA SER A 727 -21.79 16.59 31.60
C SER A 727 -20.41 16.68 32.27
N VAL A 728 -20.39 16.65 33.61
CA VAL A 728 -19.14 16.68 34.40
C VAL A 728 -18.16 15.57 33.99
N ARG A 729 -18.67 14.36 33.66
CA ARG A 729 -17.85 13.24 33.16
C ARG A 729 -17.15 13.55 31.84
N PHE A 730 -17.81 14.25 30.91
CA PHE A 730 -17.21 14.64 29.63
C PHE A 730 -16.24 15.82 29.78
N ARG A 731 -16.54 16.78 30.65
CA ARG A 731 -15.62 17.88 30.99
C ARG A 731 -14.35 17.38 31.70
N ALA A 732 -14.46 16.32 32.52
CA ALA A 732 -13.31 15.67 33.14
C ALA A 732 -12.30 15.10 32.12
N LEU A 733 -12.76 14.70 30.92
CA LEU A 733 -11.87 14.25 29.83
C LEU A 733 -11.04 15.39 29.22
N ALA A 734 -11.42 16.64 29.46
CA ALA A 734 -10.76 17.83 28.90
C ALA A 734 -9.61 18.39 29.74
N GLY A 735 -9.36 17.83 30.93
CA GLY A 735 -8.12 18.04 31.68
C GLY A 735 -8.13 19.09 32.80
N ALA A 736 -9.28 19.62 33.26
CA ALA A 736 -9.26 20.46 34.47
C ALA A 736 -10.60 20.53 35.25
N PRO A 737 -10.52 20.51 36.60
CA PRO A 737 -9.57 19.76 37.44
C PRO A 737 -10.18 18.38 37.73
N TRP A 738 -9.56 17.24 37.40
CA TRP A 738 -9.81 15.92 38.03
C TRP A 738 -8.93 14.78 37.42
N HIS A 739 -8.85 13.65 38.13
CA HIS A 739 -7.85 12.57 38.11
C HIS A 739 -7.62 11.83 36.75
N PRO A 740 -6.35 11.63 36.30
CA PRO A 740 -6.02 10.87 35.06
C PRO A 740 -6.64 9.47 34.97
N ALA A 741 -6.84 8.83 36.12
CA ALA A 741 -7.46 7.51 36.22
C ALA A 741 -8.88 7.42 35.61
N ILE A 742 -9.64 8.53 35.57
CA ILE A 742 -10.97 8.55 34.93
C ILE A 742 -10.82 8.39 33.43
N ARG A 743 -9.89 9.13 32.81
CA ARG A 743 -9.64 9.03 31.38
C ARG A 743 -9.22 7.61 31.01
N ASP A 744 -8.28 7.03 31.76
CA ASP A 744 -7.82 5.66 31.52
C ASP A 744 -8.96 4.64 31.67
N SER A 745 -9.87 4.86 32.62
CA SER A 745 -11.03 4.00 32.82
C SER A 745 -12.00 4.06 31.64
N VAL A 746 -12.32 5.27 31.16
CA VAL A 746 -13.20 5.47 30.00
C VAL A 746 -12.55 4.94 28.71
N GLU A 747 -11.25 5.13 28.53
CA GLU A 747 -10.52 4.54 27.40
C GLU A 747 -10.59 3.01 27.41
N ARG A 748 -10.45 2.36 28.57
CA ARG A 748 -10.61 0.90 28.70
C ARG A 748 -12.04 0.45 28.38
N GLU A 749 -13.06 1.14 28.92
CA GLU A 749 -14.47 0.83 28.67
C GLU A 749 -14.81 0.89 27.17
N VAL A 750 -14.43 1.98 26.51
CA VAL A 750 -14.65 2.16 25.06
C VAL A 750 -13.87 1.12 24.25
N ARG A 751 -12.62 0.82 24.64
CA ARG A 751 -11.82 -0.23 23.99
C ARG A 751 -12.52 -1.58 24.05
N ASP A 752 -13.01 -1.98 25.22
CA ASP A 752 -13.62 -3.29 25.42
C ASP A 752 -14.94 -3.42 24.64
N ALA A 753 -15.74 -2.34 24.59
CA ALA A 753 -16.94 -2.28 23.74
C ALA A 753 -16.59 -2.41 22.23
N ILE A 754 -15.52 -1.75 21.78
CA ILE A 754 -15.01 -1.88 20.40
C ILE A 754 -14.61 -3.32 20.10
N LEU A 755 -13.82 -3.95 20.99
CA LEU A 755 -13.35 -5.32 20.80
C LEU A 755 -14.52 -6.29 20.72
N TRP A 756 -15.52 -6.13 21.58
CA TRP A 756 -16.73 -6.94 21.55
C TRP A 756 -17.49 -6.80 20.22
N ARG A 757 -17.68 -5.57 19.72
CA ARG A 757 -18.32 -5.34 18.42
C ARG A 757 -17.49 -5.89 17.25
N ALA A 758 -16.17 -5.77 17.31
CA ALA A 758 -15.26 -6.23 16.27
C ALA A 758 -15.12 -7.76 16.21
N ALA A 759 -15.29 -8.43 17.35
CA ALA A 759 -15.26 -9.88 17.47
C ALA A 759 -16.53 -10.55 16.95
N ARG A 760 -17.65 -9.82 16.93
CA ARG A 760 -18.89 -10.33 16.32
C ARG A 760 -18.69 -10.48 14.80
N PRO A 761 -19.05 -11.63 14.21
CA PRO A 761 -19.20 -11.71 12.75
C PRO A 761 -20.17 -10.60 12.34
N ASP A 762 -19.83 -9.87 11.28
CA ASP A 762 -20.64 -8.81 10.69
C ASP A 762 -22.10 -9.31 10.63
N ASP A 763 -22.95 -8.83 11.54
CA ASP A 763 -24.34 -9.27 11.65
C ASP A 763 -25.20 -8.63 10.57
N GLY A 764 -24.54 -8.07 9.54
CA GLY A 764 -24.98 -8.03 8.15
C GLY A 764 -26.49 -8.05 8.07
N ARG A 765 -27.12 -6.98 8.56
CA ARG A 765 -28.59 -6.85 8.64
C ARG A 765 -29.23 -6.72 7.26
N VAL A 766 -28.67 -7.41 6.27
CA VAL A 766 -29.23 -7.71 4.96
C VAL A 766 -28.65 -9.07 4.51
N GLY A 767 -29.41 -10.15 4.68
CA GLY A 767 -29.40 -11.26 3.71
C GLY A 767 -28.49 -12.48 3.91
N VAL A 768 -28.01 -12.82 5.12
CA VAL A 768 -27.26 -14.08 5.34
C VAL A 768 -28.18 -15.21 5.82
N ASP A 769 -28.05 -16.39 5.20
CA ASP A 769 -28.82 -17.59 5.50
C ASP A 769 -28.62 -18.07 6.97
N PHE A 770 -29.63 -18.73 7.52
CA PHE A 770 -29.63 -19.32 8.85
C PHE A 770 -28.56 -20.43 9.00
N ALA A 771 -28.26 -21.17 7.93
CA ALA A 771 -27.27 -22.25 7.92
C ALA A 771 -25.84 -21.72 8.13
N GLU A 772 -25.46 -20.63 7.47
CA GLU A 772 -24.14 -20.01 7.63
C GLU A 772 -23.97 -19.42 9.05
N ARG A 773 -25.06 -18.94 9.65
CA ARG A 773 -25.09 -18.53 11.07
C ARG A 773 -24.97 -19.71 12.04
N ALA A 774 -25.34 -20.92 11.63
CA ALA A 774 -25.22 -22.13 12.44
C ALA A 774 -23.82 -22.74 12.33
N GLU A 775 -23.22 -22.78 11.13
CA GLU A 775 -21.83 -23.23 10.95
C GLU A 775 -20.81 -22.32 11.63
N ARG A 776 -21.03 -20.99 11.58
CA ARG A 776 -20.21 -20.03 12.33
C ARG A 776 -20.37 -20.23 13.83
N ARG A 777 -21.59 -20.45 14.33
CA ARG A 777 -21.80 -20.84 15.75
C ARG A 777 -21.10 -22.15 16.09
N ALA A 778 -21.14 -23.15 15.21
CA ALA A 778 -20.43 -24.41 15.40
C ALA A 778 -18.89 -24.24 15.42
N ALA A 779 -18.33 -23.31 14.64
CA ALA A 779 -16.90 -23.00 14.68
C ALA A 779 -16.48 -22.33 16.00
N TRP A 780 -17.34 -21.47 16.57
CA TRP A 780 -17.13 -20.88 17.89
C TRP A 780 -17.28 -21.91 19.00
N ASP A 781 -18.24 -22.82 18.87
CA ASP A 781 -18.42 -23.96 19.76
C ASP A 781 -17.24 -24.94 19.72
N ARG A 782 -16.57 -25.10 18.58
CA ARG A 782 -15.34 -25.90 18.46
C ARG A 782 -14.15 -25.20 19.14
N CYS A 783 -13.99 -23.89 18.90
CA CYS A 783 -12.99 -23.07 19.62
C CYS A 783 -13.19 -23.11 21.14
N ALA A 784 -14.43 -22.95 21.61
CA ALA A 784 -14.78 -22.99 23.02
C ALA A 784 -14.59 -24.38 23.66
N ARG A 785 -14.58 -25.45 22.86
CA ARG A 785 -14.37 -26.84 23.30
C ARG A 785 -12.92 -27.34 23.13
N GLY A 786 -12.00 -26.51 22.62
CA GLY A 786 -10.61 -26.89 22.39
C GLY A 786 -10.42 -28.02 21.36
N ARG A 787 -11.28 -28.08 20.33
CA ARG A 787 -11.22 -29.10 19.26
C ARG A 787 -10.97 -28.50 17.88
#